data_AF-A0A3P3PYY6-F1
#
_entry.id   AF-A0A3P3PYY6-F1
#
_cell.length_a   1.000
_cell.length_b   1.000
_cell.length_c   1.000
_cell.angle_alpha   90.00
_cell.angle_beta   90.00
_cell.angle_gamma   90.00
#
_symmetry.space_group_name_H-M   'P 1'
#
loop_
_entity.id
_entity.type
_entity.pdbx_description
1 polymer ?
#
loop_
_entity_poly.entity_id
_entity_poly.type
_entity_poly.pdbx_seq_one_letter_code
_entity_poly.pdbx_strand_id
1 'polypeptide(L)'
;MKKNNLIRKVKQTTAGLLTAAMALTGAPLGSFTSQAATTVLQPNTALNPTGSNSLVNNVGGWVYGSSNTTAFVFGDSTGHTGTNSSGSGGTDTYTFNVGAVLKDSDRENTSRGYYPNNAPTPPGTNPRYAAAYRTQDNWWHGYYAFGTPWLLRSNMGAVNNATNPVDPTNTWSGNEPTSASYTSTARRALHTGTGHYNGEVQEIVDGAKKVELRQEVKPTKDGGVVVEYTAYNPTNSVIDFMVGNETDTMIGGQDAVPIFVTKNGLHFQNSSSSYDNDGFGTVFDVKPAGITNRGAGDPSETRFWAGSWSTTAGVAHTAWVFSQSKYGYINPGDSAAGFSAYFNLQPGETKTASFELSMLPAVIYVDPNASSSGNGFMGTPVKTIAEAMTRIGQLGYTSKAYIYVQGDISLDDTVSVPAGKQVTITTADFDGAPAGVNYNATGYVASEPTPSTGKKTITRKPTKSNGHANDGAMFELTSSTSGLAFQNITIDGNGNNVTAAAPIVDATAGTVKMLSGATLKNNKVSGNGASAINVGGSAVLALDGDNSKITGNFSTGDGDAVMVSSSADHPVTLNRGASITGNTNGEAAAATAPSTPDPVTHKLPTGVKKANVQVGDKPLWVKSGDKYTGTVGITLESASLPQTSDQATYIVDYADRATGGALPYSTSNFEPDGDGQHIVNATTADPATPVGTTTGN
;
A
#
# COMPACT_ATOMS: atom_id res chain seq x y z
N MET A 1 -37.57 3.41 -37.86
CA MET A 1 -36.18 3.84 -37.59
C MET A 1 -36.06 4.25 -36.12
N LYS A 2 -35.65 3.34 -35.20
CA LYS A 2 -35.42 3.62 -33.76
C LYS A 2 -34.76 2.46 -32.98
N LYS A 3 -34.00 1.57 -33.63
CA LYS A 3 -33.37 0.39 -32.98
C LYS A 3 -31.83 0.29 -33.09
N ASN A 4 -31.17 1.15 -33.88
CA ASN A 4 -29.71 1.06 -34.08
C ASN A 4 -28.86 1.94 -33.13
N ASN A 5 -29.46 2.86 -32.35
CA ASN A 5 -28.69 3.72 -31.44
C ASN A 5 -28.47 3.11 -30.04
N LEU A 6 -29.32 2.18 -29.61
CA LEU A 6 -29.20 1.54 -28.30
C LEU A 6 -28.06 0.50 -28.28
N ILE A 7 -27.91 -0.28 -29.34
CA ILE A 7 -26.81 -1.25 -29.50
C ILE A 7 -25.46 -0.54 -29.70
N ARG A 8 -25.45 0.65 -30.32
CA ARG A 8 -24.24 1.46 -30.50
C ARG A 8 -23.79 2.14 -29.20
N LYS A 9 -24.73 2.62 -28.37
CA LYS A 9 -24.44 3.14 -27.02
C LYS A 9 -23.99 2.05 -26.05
N VAL A 10 -24.64 0.89 -26.03
CA VAL A 10 -24.24 -0.25 -25.17
C VAL A 10 -22.85 -0.76 -25.57
N LYS A 11 -22.52 -0.82 -26.86
CA LYS A 11 -21.14 -1.16 -27.31
C LYS A 11 -20.10 -0.09 -26.94
N GLN A 12 -20.48 1.20 -26.86
CA GLN A 12 -19.59 2.28 -26.45
C GLN A 12 -19.37 2.33 -24.92
N THR A 13 -20.37 2.02 -24.10
CA THR A 13 -20.19 1.92 -22.64
C THR A 13 -19.46 0.64 -22.21
N THR A 14 -19.67 -0.48 -22.91
CA THR A 14 -18.88 -1.70 -22.67
C THR A 14 -17.45 -1.56 -23.16
N ALA A 15 -17.18 -0.79 -24.22
CA ALA A 15 -15.82 -0.47 -24.68
C ALA A 15 -15.07 0.44 -23.69
N GLY A 16 -15.70 1.46 -23.11
CA GLY A 16 -15.05 2.34 -22.13
C GLY A 16 -14.73 1.64 -20.79
N LEU A 17 -15.57 0.71 -20.35
CA LEU A 17 -15.30 -0.12 -19.16
C LEU A 17 -14.19 -1.15 -19.44
N LEU A 18 -14.13 -1.68 -20.67
CA LEU A 18 -13.02 -2.53 -21.10
C LEU A 18 -11.72 -1.73 -21.23
N THR A 19 -11.69 -0.47 -21.68
CA THR A 19 -10.45 0.31 -21.78
C THR A 19 -9.85 0.61 -20.40
N ALA A 20 -10.67 0.86 -19.37
CA ALA A 20 -10.20 1.02 -17.99
C ALA A 20 -9.72 -0.32 -17.39
N ALA A 21 -10.42 -1.43 -17.67
CA ALA A 21 -9.97 -2.76 -17.28
C ALA A 21 -8.69 -3.18 -18.04
N MET A 22 -8.53 -2.80 -19.31
CA MET A 22 -7.38 -3.12 -20.17
C MET A 22 -6.13 -2.30 -19.83
N ALA A 23 -6.30 -1.06 -19.35
CA ALA A 23 -5.22 -0.31 -18.71
C ALA A 23 -4.78 -0.95 -17.38
N LEU A 24 -5.68 -1.65 -16.69
CA LEU A 24 -5.39 -2.41 -15.45
C LEU A 24 -4.85 -3.83 -15.72
N THR A 25 -5.19 -4.47 -16.84
CA THR A 25 -4.77 -5.85 -17.18
C THR A 25 -3.65 -5.92 -18.23
N GLY A 26 -3.12 -4.78 -18.70
CA GLY A 26 -2.02 -4.75 -19.67
C GLY A 26 -2.39 -5.29 -21.05
N ALA A 27 -3.67 -5.24 -21.46
CA ALA A 27 -4.04 -5.63 -22.82
C ALA A 27 -3.51 -4.58 -23.82
N PRO A 28 -2.82 -5.00 -24.90
CA PRO A 28 -2.13 -4.09 -25.80
C PRO A 28 -3.13 -3.15 -26.50
N LEU A 29 -3.00 -1.85 -26.27
CA LEU A 29 -3.66 -0.81 -27.05
C LEU A 29 -2.81 -0.48 -28.27
N GLY A 30 -2.96 -1.27 -29.35
CA GLY A 30 -2.31 -0.97 -30.63
C GLY A 30 -2.54 -2.04 -31.69
N SER A 31 -3.27 -1.68 -32.75
CA SER A 31 -3.31 -2.31 -34.08
C SER A 31 -3.33 -3.85 -34.14
N PHE A 32 -4.50 -4.43 -34.45
CA PHE A 32 -4.57 -5.77 -35.03
C PHE A 32 -3.91 -5.77 -36.42
N THR A 33 -2.58 -5.86 -36.48
CA THR A 33 -1.90 -6.39 -37.66
C THR A 33 -1.99 -7.90 -37.57
N SER A 34 -2.78 -8.51 -38.46
CA SER A 34 -2.79 -9.95 -38.69
C SER A 34 -1.45 -10.39 -39.27
N GLN A 35 -0.44 -10.53 -38.42
CA GLN A 35 0.67 -11.43 -38.69
C GLN A 35 0.30 -12.76 -38.07
N ALA A 36 0.55 -13.86 -38.80
CA ALA A 36 0.40 -15.20 -38.26
C ALA A 36 1.33 -15.34 -37.05
N ALA A 37 0.81 -15.15 -35.84
CA ALA A 37 1.61 -15.16 -34.64
C ALA A 37 2.17 -16.58 -34.42
N THR A 38 3.49 -16.70 -34.43
CA THR A 38 4.22 -17.92 -34.10
C THR A 38 4.20 -18.24 -32.59
N THR A 39 3.73 -17.31 -31.75
CA THR A 39 3.57 -17.46 -30.30
C THR A 39 2.12 -17.20 -29.86
N VAL A 40 1.67 -17.90 -28.82
CA VAL A 40 0.33 -17.68 -28.23
C VAL A 40 0.35 -16.50 -27.28
N LEU A 41 1.38 -16.39 -26.45
CA LEU A 41 1.56 -15.21 -25.61
C LEU A 41 1.88 -13.99 -26.47
N GLN A 42 1.30 -12.86 -26.09
CA GLN A 42 1.57 -11.56 -26.70
C GLN A 42 2.50 -10.74 -25.80
N PRO A 43 3.45 -9.97 -26.34
CA PRO A 43 4.26 -9.07 -25.53
C PRO A 43 3.42 -7.92 -24.93
N ASN A 44 3.83 -7.40 -23.78
CA ASN A 44 3.27 -6.19 -23.19
C ASN A 44 4.17 -4.98 -23.48
N THR A 45 3.99 -4.40 -24.66
CA THR A 45 4.81 -3.26 -25.11
C THR A 45 4.56 -1.97 -24.31
N ALA A 46 3.50 -1.89 -23.51
CA ALA A 46 3.26 -0.73 -22.64
C ALA A 46 4.28 -0.64 -21.49
N LEU A 47 4.96 -1.74 -21.16
CA LEU A 47 6.05 -1.78 -20.19
C LEU A 47 7.42 -1.47 -20.80
N ASN A 48 7.50 -1.24 -22.12
CA ASN A 48 8.70 -0.80 -22.81
C ASN A 48 8.40 0.34 -23.81
N PRO A 49 7.92 1.50 -23.34
CA PRO A 49 7.58 2.62 -24.21
C PRO A 49 8.83 3.33 -24.75
N THR A 50 8.69 4.05 -25.86
CA THR A 50 9.64 5.10 -26.24
C THR A 50 9.39 6.32 -25.36
N GLY A 51 10.28 6.60 -24.40
CA GLY A 51 10.11 7.67 -23.43
C GLY A 51 9.14 7.30 -22.29
N SER A 52 8.12 8.11 -22.03
CA SER A 52 7.24 7.95 -20.87
C SER A 52 5.79 7.65 -21.24
N ASN A 53 5.11 6.88 -20.40
CA ASN A 53 3.65 6.78 -20.38
C ASN A 53 3.12 6.93 -18.94
N SER A 54 1.83 6.63 -18.72
CA SER A 54 1.21 6.75 -17.39
C SER A 54 1.68 5.72 -16.36
N LEU A 55 2.30 4.61 -16.80
CA LEU A 55 2.76 3.52 -15.94
C LEU A 55 4.26 3.61 -15.67
N VAL A 56 5.06 3.81 -16.72
CA VAL A 56 6.51 3.70 -16.67
C VAL A 56 7.21 4.77 -17.51
N ASN A 57 8.50 4.95 -17.26
CA ASN A 57 9.40 5.80 -18.02
C ASN A 57 10.62 5.00 -18.48
N ASN A 58 10.91 4.97 -19.77
CA ASN A 58 12.11 4.38 -20.34
C ASN A 58 13.19 5.47 -20.52
N VAL A 59 14.34 5.26 -19.88
CA VAL A 59 15.51 6.12 -19.98
C VAL A 59 16.69 5.27 -20.42
N GLY A 60 17.14 5.46 -21.66
CA GLY A 60 18.34 4.80 -22.18
C GLY A 60 18.30 3.28 -22.27
N GLY A 61 17.11 2.65 -22.25
CA GLY A 61 16.95 1.20 -22.25
C GLY A 61 16.58 0.61 -20.88
N TRP A 62 16.52 1.45 -19.82
CA TRP A 62 16.03 1.04 -18.50
C TRP A 62 14.66 1.62 -18.23
N VAL A 63 13.75 0.77 -17.77
CA VAL A 63 12.37 1.10 -17.48
C VAL A 63 12.20 1.34 -16.00
N TYR A 64 11.68 2.50 -15.65
CA TYR A 64 11.37 2.92 -14.28
C TYR A 64 9.87 3.06 -14.09
N GLY A 65 9.36 2.60 -12.95
CA GLY A 65 7.96 2.79 -12.56
C GLY A 65 7.83 2.84 -11.05
N SER A 66 6.72 3.41 -10.56
CA SER A 66 6.46 3.44 -9.12
C SER A 66 4.99 3.43 -8.73
N SER A 67 4.74 2.77 -7.61
CA SER A 67 3.55 2.95 -6.80
C SER A 67 3.73 4.15 -5.85
N ASN A 68 2.86 4.29 -4.87
CA ASN A 68 2.99 5.32 -3.83
C ASN A 68 4.24 5.13 -2.94
N THR A 69 4.69 3.89 -2.72
CA THR A 69 5.75 3.59 -1.75
C THR A 69 6.97 2.93 -2.35
N THR A 70 6.81 2.27 -3.50
CA THR A 70 7.82 1.41 -4.09
C THR A 70 8.08 1.82 -5.53
N ALA A 71 9.34 1.95 -5.89
CA ALA A 71 9.77 2.17 -7.27
C ALA A 71 10.62 0.98 -7.73
N PHE A 72 10.69 0.78 -9.04
CA PHE A 72 11.54 -0.24 -9.64
C PHE A 72 12.33 0.30 -10.82
N VAL A 73 13.41 -0.41 -11.14
CA VAL A 73 14.13 -0.34 -12.42
C VAL A 73 14.17 -1.73 -13.02
N PHE A 74 13.96 -1.85 -14.33
CA PHE A 74 14.20 -3.07 -15.12
C PHE A 74 15.08 -2.73 -16.32
N GLY A 75 16.07 -3.57 -16.63
CA GLY A 75 16.85 -3.44 -17.87
C GLY A 75 18.11 -4.30 -17.86
N ASP A 76 19.08 -3.93 -18.69
CA ASP A 76 20.40 -4.58 -18.76
C ASP A 76 21.06 -4.55 -17.38
N SER A 77 21.45 -5.73 -16.89
CA SER A 77 22.03 -5.96 -15.57
C SER A 77 23.56 -5.84 -15.54
N THR A 78 24.20 -5.42 -16.65
CA THR A 78 25.65 -5.20 -16.71
C THR A 78 26.10 -4.25 -15.60
N GLY A 79 27.02 -4.72 -14.75
CA GLY A 79 27.48 -3.97 -13.57
C GLY A 79 26.59 -4.14 -12.33
N HIS A 80 25.52 -4.93 -12.42
CA HIS A 80 24.58 -5.23 -11.34
C HIS A 80 24.54 -6.73 -10.95
N THR A 81 25.66 -7.45 -11.17
CA THR A 81 25.78 -8.90 -10.95
C THR A 81 26.43 -9.27 -9.61
N GLY A 82 26.82 -8.28 -8.80
CA GLY A 82 27.83 -8.37 -7.74
C GLY A 82 27.88 -9.67 -6.93
N THR A 83 27.29 -9.66 -5.74
CA THR A 83 27.38 -10.72 -4.73
C THR A 83 26.68 -12.03 -5.13
N ASN A 84 25.94 -12.03 -6.24
CA ASN A 84 25.26 -13.20 -6.80
C ASN A 84 26.16 -14.13 -7.62
N SER A 85 27.46 -13.87 -7.76
CA SER A 85 28.38 -14.70 -8.57
C SER A 85 28.64 -16.12 -8.05
N SER A 86 28.14 -16.46 -6.85
CA SER A 86 28.28 -17.80 -6.26
C SER A 86 27.44 -18.85 -7.00
N GLY A 87 28.01 -20.04 -7.23
CA GLY A 87 27.27 -21.20 -7.77
C GLY A 87 26.69 -21.00 -9.18
N SER A 88 27.37 -20.22 -10.03
CA SER A 88 26.91 -19.81 -11.38
C SER A 88 25.68 -18.88 -11.38
N GLY A 89 25.41 -18.19 -10.27
CA GLY A 89 24.41 -17.12 -10.21
C GLY A 89 24.87 -15.80 -10.82
N GLY A 90 23.99 -14.80 -10.81
CA GLY A 90 24.28 -13.45 -11.30
C GLY A 90 24.44 -13.36 -12.83
N THR A 91 23.87 -14.33 -13.56
CA THR A 91 24.06 -14.50 -15.01
C THR A 91 22.87 -14.03 -15.85
N ASP A 92 21.79 -13.56 -15.21
CA ASP A 92 20.62 -13.00 -15.90
C ASP A 92 20.97 -11.64 -16.49
N THR A 93 21.00 -11.55 -17.82
CA THR A 93 21.45 -10.34 -18.53
C THR A 93 20.47 -9.17 -18.45
N TYR A 94 19.19 -9.44 -18.13
CA TYR A 94 18.16 -8.41 -17.98
C TYR A 94 17.30 -8.71 -16.79
N THR A 95 17.26 -7.78 -15.84
CA THR A 95 16.60 -8.04 -14.58
C THR A 95 16.18 -6.75 -13.89
N PHE A 96 15.70 -6.82 -12.65
CA PHE A 96 15.17 -5.66 -11.96
C PHE A 96 15.71 -5.49 -10.55
N ASN A 97 15.49 -4.30 -10.01
CA ASN A 97 15.60 -4.03 -8.59
C ASN A 97 14.47 -3.10 -8.15
N VAL A 98 14.16 -3.12 -6.86
CA VAL A 98 13.13 -2.28 -6.24
C VAL A 98 13.74 -1.41 -5.14
N GLY A 99 13.13 -0.26 -4.88
CA GLY A 99 13.54 0.65 -3.84
C GLY A 99 12.37 1.46 -3.27
N ALA A 100 12.56 1.99 -2.07
CA ALA A 100 11.59 2.83 -1.39
C ALA A 100 11.51 4.23 -2.02
N VAL A 101 10.29 4.70 -2.23
CA VAL A 101 10.01 6.11 -2.56
C VAL A 101 10.12 6.92 -1.26
N LEU A 102 11.09 7.84 -1.20
CA LEU A 102 11.39 8.60 0.02
C LEU A 102 10.50 9.83 0.19
N LYS A 103 10.08 10.44 -0.92
CA LYS A 103 9.20 11.62 -0.97
C LYS A 103 8.21 11.48 -2.11
N ASP A 104 7.02 12.07 -1.97
CA ASP A 104 6.01 12.07 -3.04
C ASP A 104 6.54 12.70 -4.33
N SER A 105 7.31 13.79 -4.22
CA SER A 105 7.93 14.51 -5.35
C SER A 105 8.91 13.67 -6.16
N ASP A 106 9.54 12.66 -5.56
CA ASP A 106 10.56 11.86 -6.26
C ASP A 106 9.93 11.07 -7.41
N ARG A 107 8.61 10.80 -7.36
CA ARG A 107 7.88 10.08 -8.41
C ARG A 107 7.69 10.88 -9.70
N GLU A 108 7.90 12.19 -9.65
CA GLU A 108 7.77 13.10 -10.79
C GLU A 108 9.04 13.14 -11.64
N ASN A 109 10.18 12.70 -11.11
CA ASN A 109 11.45 12.66 -11.82
C ASN A 109 11.50 11.49 -12.83
N THR A 110 12.53 11.47 -13.68
CA THR A 110 12.65 10.44 -14.74
C THR A 110 12.92 9.02 -14.23
N SER A 111 13.37 8.86 -12.98
CA SER A 111 13.51 7.54 -12.33
C SER A 111 12.24 7.06 -11.62
N ARG A 112 11.16 7.86 -11.66
CA ARG A 112 9.90 7.60 -10.98
C ARG A 112 10.07 7.37 -9.47
N GLY A 113 11.13 7.91 -8.86
CA GLY A 113 11.40 7.79 -7.43
C GLY A 113 12.23 6.59 -7.02
N TYR A 114 12.75 5.80 -7.99
CA TYR A 114 13.79 4.81 -7.69
C TYR A 114 15.08 5.51 -7.23
N TYR A 115 15.44 6.60 -7.89
CA TYR A 115 16.43 7.56 -7.41
C TYR A 115 15.72 8.83 -6.90
N PRO A 116 16.31 9.56 -5.94
CA PRO A 116 15.79 10.86 -5.52
C PRO A 116 15.90 11.92 -6.64
N ASN A 117 16.76 11.69 -7.63
CA ASN A 117 16.97 12.56 -8.78
C ASN A 117 16.56 11.86 -10.08
N ASN A 118 16.67 12.57 -11.20
CA ASN A 118 16.50 11.98 -12.53
C ASN A 118 17.39 10.72 -12.72
N ALA A 119 16.86 9.75 -13.45
CA ALA A 119 17.55 8.50 -13.75
C ALA A 119 18.90 8.76 -14.45
N PRO A 120 20.00 8.19 -13.95
CA PRO A 120 21.27 8.17 -14.67
C PRO A 120 21.19 7.18 -15.85
N THR A 121 22.11 7.33 -16.81
CA THR A 121 22.18 6.44 -17.98
C THR A 121 23.65 6.17 -18.32
N PRO A 122 24.18 4.94 -18.05
CA PRO A 122 23.48 3.80 -17.45
C PRO A 122 23.09 4.03 -15.97
N PRO A 123 22.23 3.17 -15.38
CA PRO A 123 21.98 3.15 -13.94
C PRO A 123 23.31 3.11 -13.18
N GLY A 124 23.44 4.00 -12.20
CA GLY A 124 24.60 4.01 -11.32
C GLY A 124 24.41 3.06 -10.15
N THR A 125 25.18 3.27 -9.08
CA THR A 125 25.07 2.51 -7.84
C THR A 125 23.62 2.46 -7.33
N ASN A 126 23.22 1.31 -6.79
CA ASN A 126 21.90 1.12 -6.20
C ASN A 126 21.58 2.24 -5.20
N PRO A 127 20.33 2.74 -5.17
CA PRO A 127 19.91 3.68 -4.15
C PRO A 127 20.01 3.02 -2.77
N ARG A 128 20.24 3.82 -1.72
CA ARG A 128 20.49 3.33 -0.36
C ARG A 128 19.35 2.47 0.21
N TYR A 129 18.12 2.77 -0.21
CA TYR A 129 16.91 2.07 0.22
C TYR A 129 16.38 1.19 -0.91
N ALA A 130 17.28 0.50 -1.62
CA ALA A 130 16.96 -0.61 -2.52
C ALA A 130 16.87 -1.93 -1.75
N ALA A 131 16.24 -2.95 -2.32
CA ALA A 131 16.10 -4.26 -1.67
C ALA A 131 17.31 -5.20 -1.83
N ALA A 132 18.08 -5.04 -2.90
CA ALA A 132 19.27 -5.83 -3.18
C ALA A 132 20.56 -5.14 -2.69
N TYR A 133 21.59 -5.95 -2.41
CA TYR A 133 22.87 -5.47 -1.89
C TYR A 133 23.47 -4.32 -2.71
N ARG A 134 23.85 -3.25 -2.01
CA ARG A 134 24.27 -1.99 -2.64
C ARG A 134 25.76 -1.89 -2.88
N THR A 135 26.61 -2.34 -1.96
CA THR A 135 28.05 -2.01 -1.99
C THR A 135 28.78 -2.56 -3.21
N GLN A 136 28.32 -3.71 -3.72
CA GLN A 136 28.85 -4.32 -4.94
C GLN A 136 27.84 -4.29 -6.10
N ASP A 137 26.82 -3.44 -6.00
CA ASP A 137 25.76 -3.28 -6.99
C ASP A 137 25.16 -4.62 -7.46
N ASN A 138 24.14 -5.07 -6.74
CA ASN A 138 23.45 -6.32 -7.02
C ASN A 138 21.96 -6.08 -7.31
N TRP A 139 21.36 -6.87 -8.19
CA TRP A 139 19.93 -6.84 -8.52
C TRP A 139 19.25 -8.19 -8.24
N TRP A 140 17.93 -8.26 -8.41
CA TRP A 140 17.16 -9.50 -8.27
C TRP A 140 17.32 -10.35 -9.53
N HIS A 141 18.30 -11.24 -9.58
CA HIS A 141 18.60 -12.05 -10.78
C HIS A 141 17.58 -13.16 -11.00
N GLY A 142 17.11 -13.30 -12.24
CA GLY A 142 16.10 -14.28 -12.65
C GLY A 142 16.70 -15.61 -13.08
N TYR A 143 15.98 -16.69 -12.77
CA TYR A 143 16.33 -18.06 -13.16
C TYR A 143 15.11 -18.84 -13.60
N TYR A 144 15.32 -19.86 -14.44
CA TYR A 144 14.33 -20.89 -14.73
C TYR A 144 14.91 -22.31 -14.68
N ALA A 145 14.04 -23.32 -14.61
CA ALA A 145 14.38 -24.73 -14.80
C ALA A 145 13.18 -25.54 -15.29
N PHE A 146 13.44 -26.60 -16.06
CA PHE A 146 12.45 -27.64 -16.36
C PHE A 146 12.55 -28.78 -15.35
N GLY A 147 11.51 -28.97 -14.54
CA GLY A 147 11.45 -30.02 -13.53
C GLY A 147 10.71 -29.57 -12.28
N THR A 148 10.79 -30.40 -11.24
CA THR A 148 10.05 -30.24 -9.99
C THR A 148 10.99 -29.99 -8.81
N PRO A 149 10.51 -29.33 -7.74
CA PRO A 149 11.32 -29.13 -6.54
C PRO A 149 11.43 -30.41 -5.71
N TRP A 150 12.40 -30.42 -4.80
CA TRP A 150 12.62 -31.45 -3.78
C TRP A 150 11.41 -31.59 -2.86
N LEU A 151 10.89 -30.47 -2.35
CA LEU A 151 9.68 -30.40 -1.51
C LEU A 151 8.65 -29.48 -2.14
N LEU A 152 7.37 -29.83 -2.04
CA LEU A 152 6.29 -28.88 -2.31
C LEU A 152 6.01 -28.06 -1.04
N ARG A 153 5.73 -26.77 -1.21
CA ARG A 153 5.30 -25.87 -0.14
C ARG A 153 3.97 -26.30 0.44
N SER A 154 3.05 -26.78 -0.39
CA SER A 154 1.77 -27.36 0.04
C SER A 154 1.94 -28.61 0.90
N ASN A 155 3.10 -29.29 0.84
CA ASN A 155 3.39 -30.49 1.59
C ASN A 155 4.86 -30.51 2.06
N MET A 156 5.23 -29.54 2.90
CA MET A 156 6.61 -29.39 3.42
C MET A 156 7.12 -30.58 4.27
N GLY A 157 6.29 -31.61 4.49
CA GLY A 157 6.65 -32.82 5.22
C GLY A 157 7.00 -34.03 4.35
N ALA A 158 6.78 -33.97 3.03
CA ALA A 158 7.01 -35.10 2.14
C ALA A 158 7.87 -34.74 0.92
N VAL A 159 8.74 -35.67 0.57
CA VAL A 159 9.59 -35.60 -0.62
C VAL A 159 8.74 -35.65 -1.88
N ASN A 160 8.89 -34.65 -2.73
CA ASN A 160 8.27 -34.57 -4.04
C ASN A 160 9.15 -35.19 -5.13
N ASN A 161 10.46 -34.93 -5.15
CA ASN A 161 11.38 -35.48 -6.15
C ASN A 161 12.79 -35.72 -5.59
N ALA A 162 13.12 -36.98 -5.30
CA ALA A 162 14.41 -37.35 -4.71
C ALA A 162 15.55 -37.56 -5.67
N THR A 163 15.27 -37.78 -6.95
CA THR A 163 16.29 -38.26 -7.88
C THR A 163 16.98 -37.09 -8.55
N ASN A 164 16.22 -36.07 -9.00
CA ASN A 164 16.77 -34.91 -9.69
C ASN A 164 15.89 -33.68 -9.46
N PRO A 165 15.80 -33.14 -8.22
CA PRO A 165 15.11 -31.89 -7.99
C PRO A 165 15.85 -30.72 -8.65
N VAL A 166 15.12 -29.65 -8.96
CA VAL A 166 15.70 -28.43 -9.52
C VAL A 166 16.26 -27.47 -8.46
N ASP A 167 16.06 -27.80 -7.18
CA ASP A 167 16.56 -27.09 -6.01
C ASP A 167 17.34 -28.04 -5.05
N PRO A 168 18.07 -27.52 -4.05
CA PRO A 168 18.88 -28.34 -3.15
C PRO A 168 18.06 -29.33 -2.33
N THR A 169 18.56 -30.57 -2.27
CA THR A 169 18.16 -31.51 -1.22
C THR A 169 18.78 -31.07 0.11
N ASN A 170 18.08 -31.23 1.22
CA ASN A 170 18.54 -30.71 2.50
C ASN A 170 18.02 -31.49 3.71
N THR A 171 18.70 -31.30 4.84
CA THR A 171 18.27 -31.74 6.17
C THR A 171 18.15 -30.54 7.11
N TRP A 172 17.30 -30.66 8.12
CA TRP A 172 16.96 -29.55 9.02
C TRP A 172 17.07 -29.96 10.48
N SER A 173 17.59 -29.05 11.32
CA SER A 173 17.41 -29.07 12.76
C SER A 173 16.42 -27.97 13.15
N GLY A 174 15.20 -28.36 13.52
CA GLY A 174 14.10 -27.41 13.65
C GLY A 174 13.85 -26.67 12.33
N ASN A 175 14.11 -25.36 12.32
CA ASN A 175 13.94 -24.48 11.16
C ASN A 175 15.24 -24.06 10.48
N GLU A 176 16.38 -24.59 10.91
CA GLU A 176 17.67 -24.30 10.30
C GLU A 176 18.09 -25.43 9.35
N PRO A 177 18.48 -25.14 8.10
CA PRO A 177 19.06 -26.14 7.22
C PRO A 177 20.48 -26.45 7.69
N THR A 178 20.76 -27.71 8.05
CA THR A 178 22.04 -28.15 8.62
C THR A 178 22.99 -28.77 7.61
N SER A 179 22.45 -29.35 6.55
CA SER A 179 23.24 -29.82 5.41
C SER A 179 22.40 -29.76 4.14
N ALA A 180 23.05 -29.50 3.01
CA ALA A 180 22.42 -29.54 1.71
C ALA A 180 23.34 -30.13 0.64
N SER A 181 22.73 -30.63 -0.43
CA SER A 181 23.43 -31.09 -1.63
C SER A 181 22.68 -30.63 -2.87
N TYR A 182 23.42 -30.09 -3.82
CA TYR A 182 22.91 -29.65 -5.11
C TYR A 182 23.85 -30.10 -6.22
N THR A 183 23.38 -31.04 -7.03
CA THR A 183 24.14 -31.62 -8.15
C THR A 183 23.50 -31.31 -9.50
N SER A 184 22.32 -30.67 -9.49
CA SER A 184 21.56 -30.35 -10.69
C SER A 184 22.18 -29.17 -11.44
N THR A 185 22.29 -29.30 -12.75
CA THR A 185 22.65 -28.21 -13.69
C THR A 185 21.42 -27.65 -14.41
N ALA A 186 20.21 -28.03 -13.97
CA ALA A 186 18.97 -27.68 -14.65
C ALA A 186 18.60 -26.20 -14.54
N ARG A 187 19.10 -25.50 -13.50
CA ARG A 187 18.89 -24.06 -13.29
C ARG A 187 19.70 -23.26 -14.30
N ARG A 188 19.04 -22.33 -14.99
CA ARG A 188 19.63 -21.44 -16.01
C ARG A 188 19.22 -20.00 -15.75
N ALA A 189 20.02 -19.05 -16.22
CA ALA A 189 19.67 -17.63 -16.24
C ALA A 189 18.38 -17.40 -17.02
N LEU A 190 17.53 -16.47 -16.56
CA LEU A 190 16.26 -16.17 -17.21
C LEU A 190 16.45 -15.57 -18.61
N HIS A 191 17.31 -14.55 -18.74
CA HIS A 191 17.65 -13.90 -20.00
C HIS A 191 19.14 -14.08 -20.31
N THR A 192 19.45 -14.35 -21.58
CA THR A 192 20.85 -14.47 -22.05
C THR A 192 21.03 -13.75 -23.37
N GLY A 193 22.04 -12.89 -23.45
CA GLY A 193 22.35 -12.13 -24.66
C GLY A 193 21.92 -10.68 -24.54
N THR A 194 21.47 -10.09 -25.64
CA THR A 194 21.10 -8.66 -25.73
C THR A 194 19.70 -8.49 -26.32
N GLY A 195 19.08 -7.33 -26.08
CA GLY A 195 17.81 -6.94 -26.73
C GLY A 195 16.55 -7.37 -25.99
N HIS A 196 16.68 -7.92 -24.79
CA HIS A 196 15.58 -8.26 -23.89
C HIS A 196 14.91 -7.02 -23.30
N TYR A 197 13.64 -7.15 -22.90
CA TYR A 197 12.88 -6.04 -22.32
C TYR A 197 11.69 -6.51 -21.47
N ASN A 198 11.26 -5.64 -20.55
CA ASN A 198 10.14 -5.90 -19.65
C ASN A 198 8.84 -6.16 -20.44
N GLY A 199 8.19 -7.30 -20.18
CA GLY A 199 6.97 -7.71 -20.87
C GLY A 199 7.18 -8.41 -22.21
N GLU A 200 8.42 -8.73 -22.60
CA GLU A 200 8.67 -9.55 -23.79
C GLU A 200 8.20 -11.01 -23.61
N VAL A 201 7.95 -11.69 -24.72
CA VAL A 201 7.70 -13.14 -24.73
C VAL A 201 8.96 -13.86 -25.17
N GLN A 202 9.46 -14.74 -24.31
CA GLN A 202 10.61 -15.59 -24.56
C GLN A 202 10.16 -17.01 -24.87
N GLU A 203 10.81 -17.64 -25.84
CA GLU A 203 10.68 -19.07 -26.09
C GLU A 203 11.83 -19.81 -25.39
N ILE A 204 11.50 -20.61 -24.39
CA ILE A 204 12.47 -21.38 -23.60
C ILE A 204 12.37 -22.85 -24.01
N VAL A 205 13.50 -23.44 -24.41
CA VAL A 205 13.57 -24.82 -24.94
C VAL A 205 14.64 -25.63 -24.22
N ASP A 206 14.30 -26.87 -23.84
CA ASP A 206 15.24 -27.87 -23.31
C ASP A 206 14.92 -29.25 -23.89
N GLY A 207 15.65 -29.64 -24.94
CA GLY A 207 15.37 -30.83 -25.72
C GLY A 207 13.98 -30.77 -26.35
N ALA A 208 13.10 -31.69 -25.96
CA ALA A 208 11.71 -31.75 -26.42
C ALA A 208 10.74 -30.87 -25.61
N LYS A 209 11.18 -30.28 -24.49
CA LYS A 209 10.37 -29.39 -23.66
C LYS A 209 10.44 -27.98 -24.21
N LYS A 210 9.31 -27.28 -24.21
CA LYS A 210 9.21 -25.88 -24.67
C LYS A 210 8.16 -25.13 -23.85
N VAL A 211 8.48 -23.92 -23.44
CA VAL A 211 7.56 -22.98 -22.76
C VAL A 211 7.71 -21.61 -23.39
N GLU A 212 6.59 -20.94 -23.68
CA GLU A 212 6.59 -19.49 -23.89
C GLU A 212 6.43 -18.82 -22.52
N LEU A 213 7.31 -17.88 -22.19
CA LEU A 213 7.32 -17.18 -20.91
C LEU A 213 7.30 -15.67 -21.12
N ARG A 214 6.45 -14.96 -20.37
CA ARG A 214 6.46 -13.50 -20.27
C ARG A 214 6.66 -13.09 -18.81
N GLN A 215 7.72 -12.33 -18.54
CA GLN A 215 7.93 -11.67 -17.25
C GLN A 215 7.49 -10.20 -17.34
N GLU A 216 6.74 -9.73 -16.36
CA GLU A 216 6.30 -8.34 -16.26
C GLU A 216 6.60 -7.77 -14.88
N VAL A 217 7.32 -6.66 -14.83
CA VAL A 217 7.50 -5.83 -13.63
C VAL A 217 6.69 -4.55 -13.81
N LYS A 218 5.64 -4.35 -13.01
CA LYS A 218 4.66 -3.28 -13.22
C LYS A 218 4.24 -2.63 -11.90
N PRO A 219 4.05 -1.30 -11.86
CA PRO A 219 3.59 -0.63 -10.65
C PRO A 219 2.10 -0.91 -10.41
N THR A 220 1.69 -0.92 -9.15
CA THR A 220 0.26 -0.90 -8.76
C THR A 220 -0.18 0.51 -8.39
N LYS A 221 -1.49 0.77 -8.46
CA LYS A 221 -2.06 2.06 -8.04
C LYS A 221 -1.91 2.30 -6.53
N ASP A 222 -2.03 1.23 -5.72
CA ASP A 222 -2.34 1.35 -4.29
C ASP A 222 -1.19 0.94 -3.33
N GLY A 223 -0.06 0.37 -3.79
CA GLY A 223 1.01 0.05 -2.82
C GLY A 223 2.33 -0.49 -3.35
N GLY A 224 2.35 -1.64 -4.00
CA GLY A 224 3.60 -2.29 -4.44
C GLY A 224 3.92 -2.21 -5.92
N VAL A 225 4.96 -2.92 -6.30
CA VAL A 225 5.31 -3.33 -7.67
C VAL A 225 4.97 -4.81 -7.81
N VAL A 226 4.32 -5.21 -8.90
CA VAL A 226 4.02 -6.61 -9.18
C VAL A 226 5.05 -7.18 -10.14
N VAL A 227 5.61 -8.33 -9.77
CA VAL A 227 6.40 -9.20 -10.65
C VAL A 227 5.52 -10.37 -11.04
N GLU A 228 5.26 -10.53 -12.33
CA GLU A 228 4.33 -11.52 -12.87
C GLU A 228 5.01 -12.40 -13.93
N TYR A 229 4.80 -13.70 -13.81
CA TYR A 229 5.23 -14.70 -14.79
C TYR A 229 4.01 -15.33 -15.44
N THR A 230 3.90 -15.22 -16.76
CA THR A 230 2.90 -15.95 -17.54
C THR A 230 3.59 -16.98 -18.42
N ALA A 231 3.30 -18.25 -18.17
CA ALA A 231 3.89 -19.39 -18.87
C ALA A 231 2.83 -20.12 -19.70
N TYR A 232 3.16 -20.45 -20.94
CA TYR A 232 2.34 -21.25 -21.85
C TYR A 232 3.10 -22.48 -22.33
N ASN A 233 2.42 -23.63 -22.34
CA ASN A 233 2.96 -24.88 -22.85
C ASN A 233 2.45 -25.16 -24.29
N PRO A 234 3.24 -24.88 -25.34
CA PRO A 234 2.88 -25.18 -26.73
C PRO A 234 3.02 -26.66 -27.11
N THR A 235 3.50 -27.51 -26.21
CA THR A 235 3.79 -28.92 -26.53
C THR A 235 2.58 -29.82 -26.31
N ASN A 236 2.72 -31.10 -26.66
CA ASN A 236 1.71 -32.14 -26.46
C ASN A 236 1.92 -32.98 -25.19
N SER A 237 2.88 -32.60 -24.33
CA SER A 237 3.18 -33.28 -23.06
C SER A 237 3.01 -32.34 -21.87
N VAL A 238 2.85 -32.91 -20.68
CA VAL A 238 2.84 -32.13 -19.43
C VAL A 238 4.24 -31.60 -19.16
N ILE A 239 4.34 -30.32 -18.81
CA ILE A 239 5.60 -29.66 -18.48
C ILE A 239 5.58 -29.17 -17.03
N ASP A 240 6.61 -29.56 -16.29
CA ASP A 240 6.96 -28.96 -15.01
C ASP A 240 8.00 -27.87 -15.25
N PHE A 241 7.66 -26.64 -14.87
CA PHE A 241 8.46 -25.46 -15.14
C PHE A 241 8.58 -24.58 -13.89
N MET A 242 9.78 -24.11 -13.61
CA MET A 242 10.13 -23.26 -12.47
C MET A 242 10.71 -21.96 -12.97
N VAL A 243 10.31 -20.85 -12.36
CA VAL A 243 10.85 -19.52 -12.64
C VAL A 243 10.82 -18.65 -11.38
N GLY A 244 11.80 -17.79 -11.18
CA GLY A 244 11.84 -16.88 -10.04
C GLY A 244 13.09 -16.03 -9.99
N ASN A 245 13.15 -15.16 -8.99
CA ASN A 245 14.26 -14.23 -8.79
C ASN A 245 14.81 -14.34 -7.38
N GLU A 246 16.09 -14.04 -7.24
CA GLU A 246 16.83 -14.18 -5.99
C GLU A 246 17.95 -13.14 -5.93
N THR A 247 18.31 -12.73 -4.71
CA THR A 247 19.40 -11.79 -4.45
C THR A 247 19.96 -11.94 -3.05
N ASP A 248 21.23 -11.57 -2.91
CA ASP A 248 21.78 -11.00 -1.68
C ASP A 248 21.05 -9.69 -1.31
N THR A 249 20.58 -9.59 -0.06
CA THR A 249 19.63 -8.56 0.38
C THR A 249 20.26 -7.56 1.33
N MET A 250 19.88 -6.30 1.18
CA MET A 250 20.28 -5.22 2.09
C MET A 250 19.11 -4.26 2.23
N ILE A 251 18.70 -3.95 3.46
CA ILE A 251 17.52 -3.10 3.71
C ILE A 251 17.91 -1.97 4.64
N GLY A 252 17.67 -0.73 4.22
CA GLY A 252 17.90 0.46 5.03
C GLY A 252 19.34 0.58 5.56
N GLY A 253 20.33 0.14 4.79
CA GLY A 253 21.74 0.15 5.20
C GLY A 253 22.22 -1.14 5.91
N GLN A 254 21.30 -1.99 6.38
CA GLN A 254 21.64 -3.23 7.07
C GLN A 254 21.78 -4.36 6.05
N ASP A 255 22.95 -4.98 6.01
CA ASP A 255 23.26 -6.15 5.18
C ASP A 255 22.72 -7.43 5.81
N ALA A 256 22.91 -7.55 7.13
CA ALA A 256 22.41 -8.66 7.91
C ALA A 256 20.91 -8.53 8.24
N VAL A 257 20.06 -8.52 7.22
CA VAL A 257 18.63 -8.20 7.34
C VAL A 257 17.89 -9.36 7.99
N PRO A 258 17.15 -9.12 9.09
CA PRO A 258 16.19 -10.08 9.62
C PRO A 258 14.99 -10.28 8.67
N ILE A 259 14.61 -11.53 8.47
CA ILE A 259 13.56 -11.95 7.53
C ILE A 259 12.55 -12.83 8.27
N PHE A 260 11.29 -12.47 8.19
CA PHE A 260 10.18 -13.32 8.61
C PHE A 260 9.63 -14.05 7.39
N VAL A 261 9.74 -15.37 7.40
CA VAL A 261 9.14 -16.25 6.41
C VAL A 261 7.78 -16.68 6.91
N THR A 262 6.74 -16.31 6.19
CA THR A 262 5.35 -16.59 6.56
C THR A 262 4.64 -17.38 5.47
N LYS A 263 3.46 -17.90 5.79
CA LYS A 263 2.54 -18.44 4.78
C LYS A 263 2.11 -17.40 3.75
N ASN A 264 2.33 -16.12 3.99
CA ASN A 264 1.93 -15.06 3.08
C ASN A 264 3.13 -14.33 2.46
N GLY A 265 4.34 -14.91 2.54
CA GLY A 265 5.52 -14.36 1.89
C GLY A 265 6.67 -14.05 2.83
N LEU A 266 7.54 -13.15 2.39
CA LEU A 266 8.71 -12.66 3.13
C LEU A 266 8.46 -11.25 3.63
N HIS A 267 8.84 -10.99 4.88
CA HIS A 267 8.83 -9.66 5.49
C HIS A 267 10.23 -9.35 6.05
N PHE A 268 10.84 -8.30 5.54
CA PHE A 268 12.17 -7.84 5.89
C PHE A 268 12.04 -6.54 6.66
N GLN A 269 12.79 -6.39 7.74
CA GLN A 269 12.91 -5.10 8.42
C GLN A 269 14.28 -4.96 9.04
N ASN A 270 14.96 -3.85 8.79
CA ASN A 270 16.21 -3.57 9.50
C ASN A 270 15.95 -3.33 10.99
N SER A 271 16.73 -3.98 11.85
CA SER A 271 16.48 -4.08 13.29
C SER A 271 17.38 -3.19 14.14
N SER A 272 18.39 -2.54 13.56
CA SER A 272 19.31 -1.69 14.33
C SER A 272 19.70 -0.42 13.57
N SER A 273 19.71 0.71 14.29
CA SER A 273 20.32 1.96 13.83
C SER A 273 21.84 1.94 13.87
N SER A 274 22.48 0.95 14.51
CA SER A 274 23.94 0.83 14.53
C SER A 274 24.54 0.55 13.15
N TYR A 275 23.73 0.02 12.23
CA TYR A 275 24.12 -0.18 10.83
C TYR A 275 23.90 1.07 9.99
N ASP A 276 23.26 2.13 10.50
CA ASP A 276 23.26 3.41 9.81
C ASP A 276 22.79 4.64 10.61
N ASN A 277 23.48 5.79 10.41
CA ASN A 277 23.12 7.07 11.02
C ASN A 277 21.80 7.67 10.48
N ASP A 278 21.25 7.13 9.38
CA ASP A 278 20.10 7.71 8.66
C ASP A 278 19.15 6.64 8.05
N GLY A 279 18.95 5.45 8.63
CA GLY A 279 18.29 4.35 7.88
C GLY A 279 17.30 3.43 8.61
N PHE A 280 16.95 3.70 9.86
CA PHE A 280 16.15 2.76 10.67
C PHE A 280 14.69 2.62 10.20
N GLY A 281 14.18 1.38 10.24
CA GLY A 281 12.76 1.03 10.08
C GLY A 281 12.33 0.74 8.63
N THR A 282 13.24 0.65 7.67
CA THR A 282 12.88 0.26 6.31
C THR A 282 12.32 -1.15 6.30
N VAL A 283 11.14 -1.31 5.69
CA VAL A 283 10.46 -2.59 5.51
C VAL A 283 10.45 -2.95 4.03
N PHE A 284 10.69 -4.21 3.72
CA PHE A 284 10.47 -4.77 2.39
C PHE A 284 9.62 -6.04 2.52
N ASP A 285 8.59 -6.16 1.71
CA ASP A 285 7.67 -7.29 1.67
C ASP A 285 7.71 -7.93 0.28
N VAL A 286 7.69 -9.26 0.25
CA VAL A 286 7.42 -10.05 -0.97
C VAL A 286 6.23 -10.97 -0.68
N LYS A 287 5.06 -10.67 -1.25
CA LYS A 287 3.81 -11.38 -0.99
C LYS A 287 3.29 -12.07 -2.24
N PRO A 288 2.67 -13.27 -2.16
CA PRO A 288 2.03 -13.87 -3.31
C PRO A 288 0.76 -13.08 -3.63
N ALA A 289 0.65 -12.54 -4.84
CA ALA A 289 -0.57 -11.89 -5.33
C ALA A 289 -1.54 -12.92 -5.95
N GLY A 290 -1.02 -14.05 -6.42
CA GLY A 290 -1.85 -15.18 -6.85
C GLY A 290 -1.10 -16.14 -7.78
N ILE A 291 -1.70 -17.31 -8.01
CA ILE A 291 -1.27 -18.25 -9.05
C ILE A 291 -2.50 -18.93 -9.67
N THR A 292 -2.44 -19.12 -11.00
CA THR A 292 -3.43 -19.91 -11.73
C THR A 292 -3.24 -21.39 -11.39
N ASN A 293 -4.24 -22.00 -10.77
CA ASN A 293 -4.21 -23.40 -10.37
C ASN A 293 -5.55 -24.05 -10.74
N ARG A 294 -5.51 -25.24 -11.34
CA ARG A 294 -6.69 -26.02 -11.79
C ARG A 294 -7.47 -26.64 -10.63
N GLY A 295 -6.98 -26.55 -9.40
CA GLY A 295 -7.54 -27.19 -8.22
C GLY A 295 -6.95 -28.58 -7.97
N ALA A 296 -7.79 -29.55 -7.61
CA ALA A 296 -7.35 -30.86 -7.16
C ALA A 296 -6.41 -31.56 -8.18
N GLY A 297 -5.22 -31.96 -7.72
CA GLY A 297 -4.20 -32.63 -8.53
C GLY A 297 -3.24 -31.72 -9.30
N ASP A 298 -3.39 -30.40 -9.18
CA ASP A 298 -2.45 -29.43 -9.74
C ASP A 298 -1.49 -28.90 -8.67
N PRO A 299 -0.21 -29.30 -8.69
CA PRO A 299 0.75 -28.94 -7.66
C PRO A 299 1.37 -27.55 -7.83
N SER A 300 0.84 -26.72 -8.74
CA SER A 300 1.40 -25.38 -9.00
C SER A 300 1.29 -24.47 -7.79
N GLU A 301 2.38 -23.80 -7.43
CA GLU A 301 2.46 -23.00 -6.21
C GLU A 301 3.52 -21.88 -6.30
N THR A 302 3.29 -20.80 -5.55
CA THR A 302 4.30 -19.77 -5.26
C THR A 302 5.19 -20.20 -4.09
N ARG A 303 6.46 -19.83 -4.09
CA ARG A 303 7.48 -20.28 -3.15
C ARG A 303 8.36 -19.12 -2.68
N PHE A 304 8.85 -19.23 -1.45
CA PHE A 304 9.65 -18.21 -0.79
C PHE A 304 10.84 -18.84 -0.08
N TRP A 305 12.02 -18.28 -0.31
CA TRP A 305 13.26 -18.72 0.30
C TRP A 305 13.97 -17.54 0.95
N ALA A 306 14.58 -17.83 2.11
CA ALA A 306 15.44 -16.93 2.85
C ALA A 306 16.53 -17.76 3.53
N GLY A 307 17.77 -17.26 3.51
CA GLY A 307 18.94 -17.94 4.04
C GLY A 307 20.15 -17.02 4.11
N SER A 308 21.34 -17.61 4.21
CA SER A 308 22.61 -16.89 4.34
C SER A 308 23.28 -16.65 2.99
N TRP A 309 23.84 -15.47 2.81
CA TRP A 309 24.91 -15.22 1.84
C TRP A 309 26.27 -15.67 2.43
N SER A 310 27.22 -16.17 1.64
CA SER A 310 27.14 -16.57 0.23
C SER A 310 26.60 -17.99 0.04
N THR A 311 26.49 -18.76 1.13
CA THR A 311 26.04 -20.14 1.12
C THR A 311 25.07 -20.42 2.26
N THR A 312 24.07 -21.26 2.00
CA THR A 312 23.20 -21.84 3.01
C THR A 312 23.46 -23.34 3.09
N ALA A 313 23.80 -23.83 4.28
CA ALA A 313 24.16 -25.22 4.53
C ALA A 313 25.25 -25.77 3.57
N GLY A 314 26.23 -24.93 3.23
CA GLY A 314 27.35 -25.27 2.34
C GLY A 314 27.06 -25.21 0.83
N VAL A 315 25.81 -24.88 0.44
CA VAL A 315 25.41 -24.72 -0.97
C VAL A 315 25.20 -23.23 -1.27
N ALA A 316 25.68 -22.76 -2.43
CA ALA A 316 25.53 -21.38 -2.86
C ALA A 316 24.06 -20.90 -2.78
N HIS A 317 23.84 -19.71 -2.21
CA HIS A 317 22.52 -19.10 -2.04
C HIS A 317 21.68 -19.10 -3.32
N THR A 318 22.29 -18.79 -4.47
CA THR A 318 21.60 -18.74 -5.77
C THR A 318 20.99 -20.08 -6.22
N ALA A 319 21.46 -21.22 -5.70
CA ALA A 319 20.87 -22.52 -5.98
C ALA A 319 19.47 -22.67 -5.34
N TRP A 320 19.15 -21.88 -4.32
CA TRP A 320 17.94 -22.00 -3.51
C TRP A 320 16.75 -21.16 -4.01
N VAL A 321 16.87 -20.47 -5.15
CA VAL A 321 15.79 -19.64 -5.72
C VAL A 321 14.45 -20.39 -5.86
N PHE A 322 14.49 -21.69 -6.14
CA PHE A 322 13.31 -22.55 -6.29
C PHE A 322 12.92 -23.29 -5.00
N SER A 323 13.60 -23.04 -3.88
CA SER A 323 13.33 -23.68 -2.60
C SER A 323 12.21 -22.99 -1.82
N GLN A 324 11.79 -23.65 -0.75
CA GLN A 324 10.86 -23.11 0.23
C GLN A 324 11.48 -23.19 1.62
N SER A 325 11.71 -22.05 2.27
CA SER A 325 12.14 -22.01 3.67
C SER A 325 10.98 -22.38 4.60
N LYS A 326 11.30 -22.97 5.77
CA LYS A 326 10.31 -23.17 6.84
C LYS A 326 9.83 -21.82 7.39
N TYR A 327 8.57 -21.76 7.80
CA TYR A 327 7.97 -20.55 8.36
C TYR A 327 8.58 -20.20 9.72
N GLY A 328 8.96 -18.95 9.92
CA GLY A 328 9.63 -18.49 11.12
C GLY A 328 10.42 -17.20 10.91
N TYR A 329 11.30 -16.89 11.85
CA TYR A 329 12.23 -15.78 11.75
C TYR A 329 13.63 -16.28 11.42
N ILE A 330 14.29 -15.61 10.49
CA ILE A 330 15.61 -15.96 9.95
C ILE A 330 16.47 -14.70 9.97
N ASN A 331 17.57 -14.73 10.73
CA ASN A 331 18.61 -13.71 10.69
C ASN A 331 19.98 -14.40 10.69
N PRO A 332 20.44 -14.87 9.53
CA PRO A 332 21.62 -15.72 9.42
C PRO A 332 22.93 -14.92 9.59
N GLY A 333 22.86 -13.64 9.96
CA GLY A 333 23.91 -12.69 9.65
C GLY A 333 23.62 -12.13 8.26
N ASP A 334 24.55 -12.28 7.34
CA ASP A 334 24.47 -11.84 5.95
C ASP A 334 23.36 -12.61 5.18
N SER A 335 22.34 -11.92 4.68
CA SER A 335 21.09 -12.55 4.26
C SER A 335 20.84 -12.49 2.75
N ALA A 336 20.33 -13.60 2.22
CA ALA A 336 19.89 -13.73 0.85
C ALA A 336 18.45 -14.25 0.81
N ALA A 337 17.73 -13.91 -0.24
CA ALA A 337 16.33 -14.30 -0.38
C ALA A 337 15.90 -14.43 -1.83
N GLY A 338 14.87 -15.26 -2.04
CA GLY A 338 14.30 -15.50 -3.35
C GLY A 338 12.82 -15.81 -3.30
N PHE A 339 12.16 -15.60 -4.43
CA PHE A 339 10.77 -15.97 -4.65
C PHE A 339 10.60 -16.57 -6.03
N SER A 340 9.74 -17.58 -6.14
CA SER A 340 9.59 -18.35 -7.37
C SER A 340 8.23 -19.00 -7.50
N ALA A 341 7.89 -19.39 -8.73
CA ALA A 341 6.67 -20.11 -9.06
C ALA A 341 7.02 -21.47 -9.68
N TYR A 342 6.32 -22.50 -9.21
CA TYR A 342 6.27 -23.80 -9.85
C TYR A 342 4.98 -23.92 -10.65
N PHE A 343 5.09 -24.19 -11.95
CA PHE A 343 3.99 -24.44 -12.85
C PHE A 343 4.00 -25.89 -13.33
N ASN A 344 2.89 -26.60 -13.10
CA ASN A 344 2.59 -27.85 -13.81
C ASN A 344 1.62 -27.53 -14.97
N LEU A 345 2.11 -27.53 -16.20
CA LEU A 345 1.39 -27.08 -17.39
C LEU A 345 0.93 -28.28 -18.24
N GLN A 346 -0.37 -28.42 -18.44
CA GLN A 346 -0.95 -29.34 -19.42
C GLN A 346 -0.64 -28.88 -20.86
N PRO A 347 -0.77 -29.78 -21.85
CA PRO A 347 -0.66 -29.41 -23.26
C PRO A 347 -1.59 -28.25 -23.62
N GLY A 348 -1.04 -27.17 -24.20
CA GLY A 348 -1.80 -25.99 -24.59
C GLY A 348 -2.31 -25.13 -23.44
N GLU A 349 -1.82 -25.32 -22.21
CA GLU A 349 -2.25 -24.54 -21.05
C GLU A 349 -1.40 -23.28 -20.83
N THR A 350 -2.06 -22.20 -20.42
CA THR A 350 -1.43 -20.99 -19.89
C THR A 350 -1.69 -20.85 -18.40
N LYS A 351 -0.65 -20.49 -17.63
CA LYS A 351 -0.77 -20.11 -16.22
C LYS A 351 -0.01 -18.85 -15.91
N THR A 352 -0.50 -18.13 -14.91
CA THR A 352 0.14 -16.92 -14.40
C THR A 352 0.40 -17.05 -12.91
N ALA A 353 1.56 -16.60 -12.44
CA ALA A 353 1.87 -16.38 -11.03
C ALA A 353 2.37 -14.95 -10.83
N SER A 354 1.92 -14.30 -9.76
CA SER A 354 2.22 -12.90 -9.49
C SER A 354 2.67 -12.71 -8.04
N PHE A 355 3.65 -11.84 -7.84
CA PHE A 355 4.22 -11.47 -6.54
C PHE A 355 4.15 -9.96 -6.38
N GLU A 356 3.64 -9.48 -5.25
CA GLU A 356 3.67 -8.06 -4.89
C GLU A 356 4.91 -7.79 -4.02
N LEU A 357 5.74 -6.87 -4.51
CA LEU A 357 6.92 -6.35 -3.84
C LEU A 357 6.60 -4.96 -3.33
N SER A 358 6.70 -4.74 -2.02
CA SER A 358 6.43 -3.44 -1.41
C SER A 358 7.57 -3.03 -0.50
N MET A 359 8.05 -1.80 -0.63
CA MET A 359 9.08 -1.23 0.21
C MET A 359 8.59 0.06 0.86
N LEU A 360 8.78 0.16 2.18
CA LEU A 360 8.42 1.32 2.98
C LEU A 360 9.69 1.91 3.58
N PRO A 361 9.98 3.21 3.38
CA PRO A 361 11.25 3.79 3.79
C PRO A 361 11.46 3.77 5.31
N ALA A 362 10.40 4.01 6.10
CA ALA A 362 10.47 4.08 7.56
C ALA A 362 9.18 3.59 8.21
N VAL A 363 9.24 2.46 8.92
CA VAL A 363 8.16 1.84 9.68
C VAL A 363 8.60 1.68 11.13
N ILE A 364 7.82 2.25 12.05
CA ILE A 364 8.03 2.12 13.49
C ILE A 364 6.86 1.33 14.07
N TYR A 365 7.16 0.17 14.67
CA TYR A 365 6.16 -0.66 15.35
C TYR A 365 5.89 -0.15 16.76
N VAL A 366 4.62 -0.17 17.18
CA VAL A 366 4.14 0.29 18.47
C VAL A 366 3.30 -0.80 19.14
N ASP A 367 3.69 -1.18 20.36
CA ASP A 367 2.94 -2.12 21.21
C ASP A 367 2.94 -1.57 22.65
N PRO A 368 1.76 -1.34 23.26
CA PRO A 368 1.68 -0.80 24.62
C PRO A 368 2.28 -1.75 25.67
N ASN A 369 2.38 -3.05 25.37
CA ASN A 369 2.92 -4.08 26.25
C ASN A 369 4.42 -4.31 26.04
N ALA A 370 5.07 -3.56 25.15
CA ALA A 370 6.50 -3.69 24.85
C ALA A 370 7.40 -3.39 26.06
N SER A 371 8.70 -3.69 25.93
CA SER A 371 9.72 -3.14 26.84
C SER A 371 9.84 -1.62 26.66
N SER A 372 10.20 -0.89 27.71
CA SER A 372 10.50 0.55 27.61
C SER A 372 11.77 0.86 26.83
N SER A 373 12.58 -0.15 26.53
CA SER A 373 13.80 -0.04 25.71
C SER A 373 13.59 -0.42 24.24
N GLY A 374 12.33 -0.55 23.80
CA GLY A 374 11.99 -0.90 22.42
C GLY A 374 12.62 0.07 21.43
N ASN A 375 13.05 -0.42 20.28
CA ASN A 375 13.69 0.40 19.26
C ASN A 375 12.76 0.73 18.07
N GLY A 376 11.58 0.12 17.98
CA GLY A 376 10.62 0.30 16.89
C GLY A 376 10.69 -0.77 15.79
N PHE A 377 11.59 -1.74 15.92
CA PHE A 377 11.60 -2.97 15.13
C PHE A 377 10.39 -3.84 15.53
N MET A 378 9.85 -4.62 14.61
CA MET A 378 8.66 -5.47 14.85
C MET A 378 8.83 -6.41 16.05
N GLY A 379 10.05 -6.90 16.28
CA GLY A 379 10.37 -7.73 17.44
C GLY A 379 10.66 -6.97 18.73
N THR A 380 10.91 -5.66 18.65
CA THR A 380 11.18 -4.76 19.78
C THR A 380 10.49 -3.40 19.58
N PRO A 381 9.14 -3.38 19.51
CA PRO A 381 8.36 -2.18 19.23
C PRO A 381 8.53 -1.12 20.33
N VAL A 382 8.27 0.14 20.00
CA VAL A 382 8.18 1.21 21.02
C VAL A 382 6.84 1.15 21.74
N LYS A 383 6.72 1.79 22.91
CA LYS A 383 5.48 1.73 23.72
C LYS A 383 4.37 2.64 23.24
N THR A 384 4.72 3.80 22.70
CA THR A 384 3.78 4.89 22.48
C THR A 384 3.87 5.48 21.09
N ILE A 385 2.75 6.04 20.63
CA ILE A 385 2.70 6.79 19.37
C ILE A 385 3.59 8.05 19.45
N ALA A 386 3.66 8.71 20.61
CA ALA A 386 4.49 9.89 20.82
C ALA A 386 5.99 9.58 20.63
N GLU A 387 6.45 8.44 21.16
CA GLU A 387 7.83 7.99 20.96
C GLU A 387 8.10 7.67 19.48
N ALA A 388 7.16 7.01 18.79
CA ALA A 388 7.27 6.75 17.36
C ALA A 388 7.37 8.05 16.55
N MET A 389 6.53 9.06 16.83
CA MET A 389 6.60 10.38 16.19
C MET A 389 7.92 11.10 16.46
N THR A 390 8.45 10.99 17.68
CA THR A 390 9.76 11.57 18.04
C THR A 390 10.87 10.98 17.18
N ARG A 391 10.91 9.65 17.03
CA ARG A 391 11.90 8.96 16.17
C ARG A 391 11.73 9.33 14.70
N ILE A 392 10.49 9.38 14.22
CA ILE A 392 10.18 9.80 12.84
C ILE A 392 10.67 11.23 12.59
N GLY A 393 10.50 12.13 13.56
CA GLY A 393 10.98 13.53 13.47
C GLY A 393 12.50 13.65 13.33
N GLN A 394 13.26 12.65 13.76
CA GLN A 394 14.72 12.63 13.68
C GLN A 394 15.26 12.10 12.35
N LEU A 395 14.42 11.49 11.50
CA LEU A 395 14.87 10.88 10.24
C LEU A 395 15.20 11.97 9.21
N GLY A 396 16.44 12.07 8.74
CA GLY A 396 16.83 13.06 7.71
C GLY A 396 16.52 12.63 6.27
N TYR A 397 16.41 11.33 6.01
CA TYR A 397 16.46 10.76 4.66
C TYR A 397 15.13 10.69 3.92
N THR A 398 14.02 10.65 4.65
CA THR A 398 12.67 10.43 4.09
C THR A 398 11.68 11.44 4.65
N SER A 399 10.71 11.86 3.83
CA SER A 399 9.52 12.54 4.35
C SER A 399 8.40 11.55 4.66
N LYS A 400 8.42 10.35 4.09
CA LYS A 400 7.40 9.32 4.32
C LYS A 400 7.76 8.43 5.51
N ALA A 401 6.80 8.22 6.40
CA ALA A 401 6.93 7.30 7.54
C ALA A 401 5.60 6.64 7.90
N TYR A 402 5.69 5.50 8.58
CA TYR A 402 4.57 4.65 8.96
C TYR A 402 4.68 4.24 10.42
N ILE A 403 3.55 4.22 11.11
CA ILE A 403 3.42 3.71 12.47
C ILE A 403 2.52 2.49 12.41
N TYR A 404 3.08 1.32 12.75
CA TYR A 404 2.39 0.04 12.74
C TYR A 404 2.00 -0.35 14.16
N VAL A 405 0.70 -0.37 14.44
CA VAL A 405 0.15 -0.61 15.77
C VAL A 405 -0.14 -2.10 15.96
N GLN A 406 0.56 -2.76 16.89
CA GLN A 406 0.41 -4.20 17.17
C GLN A 406 -0.64 -4.50 18.24
N GLY A 407 -0.91 -3.54 19.14
CA GLY A 407 -1.90 -3.67 20.21
C GLY A 407 -2.71 -2.39 20.43
N ASP A 408 -3.89 -2.52 21.06
CA ASP A 408 -4.76 -1.37 21.33
C ASP A 408 -4.08 -0.36 22.27
N ILE A 409 -4.01 0.90 21.87
CA ILE A 409 -3.27 1.96 22.56
C ILE A 409 -4.22 2.79 23.42
N SER A 410 -3.80 3.08 24.65
CA SER A 410 -4.38 4.17 25.45
C SER A 410 -3.50 5.42 25.31
N LEU A 411 -4.01 6.44 24.63
CA LEU A 411 -3.29 7.69 24.37
C LEU A 411 -3.58 8.69 25.48
N ASP A 412 -2.54 9.10 26.21
CA ASP A 412 -2.68 9.93 27.41
C ASP A 412 -2.25 11.39 27.23
N ASP A 413 -1.79 11.79 26.04
CA ASP A 413 -1.52 13.18 25.72
C ASP A 413 -1.65 13.45 24.22
N THR A 414 -1.62 14.73 23.86
CA THR A 414 -1.61 15.20 22.47
C THR A 414 -0.33 14.79 21.76
N VAL A 415 -0.47 14.26 20.55
CA VAL A 415 0.67 13.88 19.69
C VAL A 415 0.80 14.85 18.52
N SER A 416 1.88 15.62 18.50
CA SER A 416 2.19 16.50 17.38
C SER A 416 2.88 15.74 16.25
N VAL A 417 2.45 15.98 15.02
CA VAL A 417 3.09 15.42 13.82
C VAL A 417 4.36 16.23 13.50
N PRO A 418 5.53 15.59 13.31
CA PRO A 418 6.77 16.32 13.03
C PRO A 418 6.70 17.09 11.71
N ALA A 419 7.38 18.25 11.64
CA ALA A 419 7.48 19.07 10.44
C ALA A 419 8.15 18.32 9.27
N GLY A 420 7.66 18.51 8.05
CA GLY A 420 8.21 17.88 6.84
C GLY A 420 7.99 16.37 6.76
N LYS A 421 7.06 15.80 7.55
CA LYS A 421 6.76 14.36 7.60
C LYS A 421 5.33 14.06 7.18
N GLN A 422 5.20 13.08 6.31
CA GLN A 422 3.97 12.41 5.89
C GLN A 422 3.88 11.09 6.67
N VAL A 423 3.12 11.08 7.77
CA VAL A 423 3.02 9.93 8.67
C VAL A 423 1.69 9.20 8.45
N THR A 424 1.75 7.89 8.21
CA THR A 424 0.56 7.03 8.18
C THR A 424 0.50 6.14 9.41
N ILE A 425 -0.60 6.19 10.16
CA ILE A 425 -0.86 5.30 11.30
C ILE A 425 -1.80 4.19 10.84
N THR A 426 -1.39 2.94 11.05
CA THR A 426 -2.16 1.76 10.67
C THR A 426 -2.05 0.63 11.67
N THR A 427 -3.04 -0.27 11.67
CA THR A 427 -2.85 -1.61 12.27
C THR A 427 -1.66 -2.30 11.60
N ALA A 428 -0.80 -2.91 12.40
CA ALA A 428 0.33 -3.69 11.94
C ALA A 428 -0.12 -4.89 11.09
N ASP A 429 0.80 -5.40 10.29
CA ASP A 429 0.68 -6.66 9.56
C ASP A 429 0.77 -7.89 10.47
N PHE A 430 1.57 -7.80 11.53
CA PHE A 430 1.75 -8.85 12.53
C PHE A 430 1.54 -8.35 13.96
N ASP A 431 0.96 -9.20 14.79
CA ASP A 431 0.86 -8.98 16.23
C ASP A 431 2.26 -9.05 16.87
N GLY A 432 2.36 -8.58 18.12
CA GLY A 432 3.61 -8.60 18.88
C GLY A 432 4.21 -10.02 19.01
N ALA A 433 5.52 -10.07 19.23
CA ALA A 433 6.24 -11.34 19.35
C ALA A 433 5.60 -12.25 20.41
N PRO A 434 5.43 -13.56 20.13
CA PRO A 434 4.92 -14.49 21.12
C PRO A 434 5.79 -14.51 22.38
N ALA A 435 5.18 -14.77 23.54
CA ALA A 435 5.90 -14.82 24.80
C ALA A 435 7.08 -15.82 24.74
N GLY A 436 8.27 -15.37 25.15
CA GLY A 436 9.50 -16.18 25.14
C GLY A 436 10.22 -16.25 23.79
N VAL A 437 9.70 -15.60 22.75
CA VAL A 437 10.36 -15.51 21.44
C VAL A 437 11.17 -14.23 21.35
N ASN A 438 12.44 -14.34 20.92
CA ASN A 438 13.33 -13.20 20.74
C ASN A 438 13.73 -13.04 19.27
N TYR A 439 13.09 -12.11 18.57
CA TYR A 439 13.41 -11.77 17.18
C TYR A 439 14.62 -10.83 17.03
N ASN A 440 15.42 -10.61 18.08
CA ASN A 440 16.70 -9.89 17.97
C ASN A 440 17.90 -10.85 17.93
N ALA A 441 17.67 -12.15 18.08
CA ALA A 441 18.74 -13.14 17.99
C ALA A 441 19.19 -13.30 16.53
N THR A 442 20.47 -13.62 16.34
CA THR A 442 20.95 -14.23 15.09
C THR A 442 20.55 -15.71 15.07
N GLY A 443 20.44 -16.28 13.87
CA GLY A 443 20.03 -17.67 13.62
C GLY A 443 18.59 -17.82 13.17
N TYR A 444 18.06 -19.04 13.35
CA TYR A 444 16.74 -19.45 12.90
C TYR A 444 15.84 -19.69 14.11
N VAL A 445 14.68 -19.03 14.12
CA VAL A 445 13.69 -19.17 15.19
C VAL A 445 12.41 -19.76 14.61
N ALA A 446 12.00 -20.91 15.14
CA ALA A 446 10.81 -21.64 14.69
C ALA A 446 9.50 -21.05 15.23
N SER A 447 9.32 -19.76 15.02
CA SER A 447 8.12 -19.02 15.39
C SER A 447 7.75 -18.07 14.26
N GLU A 448 6.70 -18.45 13.52
CA GLU A 448 6.07 -17.56 12.55
C GLU A 448 5.38 -16.42 13.32
N PRO A 449 5.57 -15.15 12.92
CA PRO A 449 4.83 -14.05 13.53
C PRO A 449 3.34 -14.22 13.23
N THR A 450 2.50 -13.98 14.23
CA THR A 450 1.04 -14.10 14.09
C THR A 450 0.52 -12.95 13.24
N PRO A 451 -0.14 -13.19 12.09
CA PRO A 451 -0.76 -12.12 11.33
C PRO A 451 -1.81 -11.39 12.17
N SER A 452 -1.78 -10.06 12.18
CA SER A 452 -2.77 -9.29 12.90
C SER A 452 -4.16 -9.54 12.32
N THR A 453 -5.08 -9.95 13.17
CA THR A 453 -6.49 -10.09 12.81
C THR A 453 -7.30 -8.98 13.47
N GLY A 454 -8.09 -8.26 12.66
CA GLY A 454 -8.90 -7.15 13.15
C GLY A 454 -8.16 -5.82 13.21
N LYS A 455 -8.94 -4.76 13.33
CA LYS A 455 -8.51 -3.37 13.33
C LYS A 455 -8.16 -2.94 14.77
N LYS A 456 -6.95 -2.45 15.01
CA LYS A 456 -6.56 -1.93 16.34
C LYS A 456 -7.22 -0.58 16.62
N THR A 457 -7.25 -0.22 17.90
CA THR A 457 -7.86 1.01 18.38
C THR A 457 -6.85 1.85 19.17
N ILE A 458 -6.83 3.15 18.93
CA ILE A 458 -6.17 4.16 19.76
C ILE A 458 -7.27 4.92 20.50
N THR A 459 -7.32 4.76 21.82
CA THR A 459 -8.36 5.32 22.68
C THR A 459 -7.81 6.43 23.54
N ARG A 460 -8.49 7.57 23.62
CA ARG A 460 -8.17 8.65 24.58
C ARG A 460 -8.26 8.15 26.01
N LYS A 461 -7.18 8.24 26.76
CA LYS A 461 -7.19 8.01 28.22
C LYS A 461 -7.81 9.22 28.92
N PRO A 462 -8.64 9.06 29.98
CA PRO A 462 -9.25 10.20 30.66
C PRO A 462 -8.28 11.18 31.33
N THR A 463 -7.15 10.66 31.81
CA THR A 463 -6.11 11.45 32.48
C THR A 463 -4.76 11.25 31.83
N LYS A 464 -3.99 12.33 31.78
CA LYS A 464 -2.60 12.33 31.35
C LYS A 464 -1.71 11.62 32.36
N SER A 465 -0.48 11.29 31.97
CA SER A 465 0.54 10.71 32.86
C SER A 465 0.84 11.58 34.08
N ASN A 466 0.71 12.90 33.96
CA ASN A 466 0.89 13.86 35.05
C ASN A 466 -0.36 14.08 35.94
N GLY A 467 -1.46 13.34 35.71
CA GLY A 467 -2.68 13.39 36.50
C GLY A 467 -3.70 14.46 36.09
N HIS A 468 -3.38 15.33 35.13
CA HIS A 468 -4.33 16.30 34.58
C HIS A 468 -5.36 15.63 33.65
N ALA A 469 -6.48 16.30 33.40
CA ALA A 469 -7.45 15.86 32.40
C ALA A 469 -6.81 15.81 31.01
N ASN A 470 -7.13 14.78 30.23
CA ASN A 470 -6.71 14.68 28.84
C ASN A 470 -7.81 15.23 27.93
N ASP A 471 -7.98 16.55 27.94
CA ASP A 471 -9.04 17.28 27.24
C ASP A 471 -8.58 17.96 25.93
N GLY A 472 -7.27 17.98 25.64
CA GLY A 472 -6.69 18.51 24.41
C GLY A 472 -6.98 17.67 23.15
N ALA A 473 -6.39 18.05 22.02
CA ALA A 473 -6.50 17.24 20.80
C ALA A 473 -5.76 15.90 20.97
N MET A 474 -6.18 14.82 20.32
CA MET A 474 -5.38 13.58 20.32
C MET A 474 -4.16 13.73 19.38
N PHE A 475 -4.35 14.43 18.26
CA PHE A 475 -3.31 14.70 17.29
C PHE A 475 -3.32 16.17 16.85
N GLU A 476 -2.13 16.73 16.67
CA GLU A 476 -1.95 18.10 16.15
C GLU A 476 -1.12 18.11 14.86
N LEU A 477 -1.57 18.88 13.88
CA LEU A 477 -0.89 19.08 12.60
C LEU A 477 -0.78 20.58 12.28
N THR A 478 0.43 21.13 12.38
CA THR A 478 0.67 22.58 12.32
C THR A 478 1.62 23.02 11.21
N SER A 479 2.23 22.08 10.47
CA SER A 479 3.19 22.38 9.40
C SER A 479 2.59 22.11 8.02
N SER A 480 2.75 23.07 7.09
CA SER A 480 2.24 22.96 5.71
C SER A 480 2.93 21.87 4.88
N THR A 481 4.10 21.40 5.32
CA THR A 481 4.87 20.33 4.67
C THR A 481 4.68 18.97 5.32
N SER A 482 3.76 18.86 6.29
CA SER A 482 3.45 17.62 6.99
C SER A 482 2.07 17.07 6.61
N GLY A 483 1.89 15.79 6.89
CA GLY A 483 0.63 15.11 6.71
C GLY A 483 0.45 13.97 7.69
N LEU A 484 -0.81 13.74 8.06
CA LEU A 484 -1.23 12.67 8.96
C LEU A 484 -2.30 11.84 8.27
N ALA A 485 -2.02 10.57 8.04
CA ALA A 485 -2.96 9.64 7.46
C ALA A 485 -3.35 8.56 8.47
N PHE A 486 -4.62 8.20 8.47
CA PHE A 486 -5.12 7.02 9.17
C PHE A 486 -5.53 5.97 8.15
N GLN A 487 -5.10 4.73 8.33
CA GLN A 487 -5.46 3.60 7.47
C GLN A 487 -5.76 2.39 8.37
N ASN A 488 -6.83 1.65 8.09
CA ASN A 488 -7.19 0.43 8.82
C ASN A 488 -6.95 0.52 10.34
N ILE A 489 -7.45 1.58 10.97
CA ILE A 489 -7.25 1.87 12.40
C ILE A 489 -8.48 2.59 12.93
N THR A 490 -8.81 2.36 14.21
CA THR A 490 -9.85 3.13 14.91
C THR A 490 -9.20 4.14 15.84
N ILE A 491 -9.62 5.40 15.80
CA ILE A 491 -9.30 6.42 16.77
C ILE A 491 -10.58 6.72 17.56
N ASP A 492 -10.56 6.44 18.86
CA ASP A 492 -11.70 6.56 19.76
C ASP A 492 -11.46 7.67 20.78
N GLY A 493 -12.27 8.74 20.72
CA GLY A 493 -12.18 9.87 21.63
C GLY A 493 -12.68 9.59 23.06
N ASN A 494 -13.22 8.39 23.33
CA ASN A 494 -13.63 7.92 24.64
C ASN A 494 -14.70 8.81 25.33
N GLY A 495 -15.67 9.28 24.57
CA GLY A 495 -16.66 10.29 24.96
C GLY A 495 -17.60 9.89 26.11
N ASN A 496 -17.67 8.60 26.43
CA ASN A 496 -18.38 8.10 27.61
C ASN A 496 -17.66 8.44 28.92
N ASN A 497 -16.33 8.63 28.86
CA ASN A 497 -15.49 8.86 30.03
C ASN A 497 -14.80 10.23 30.00
N VAL A 498 -14.74 10.87 28.83
CA VAL A 498 -14.05 12.15 28.64
C VAL A 498 -14.97 13.13 27.92
N THR A 499 -15.09 14.34 28.46
CA THR A 499 -15.57 15.51 27.70
C THR A 499 -14.37 16.40 27.43
N ALA A 500 -13.87 16.36 26.21
CA ALA A 500 -12.70 17.11 25.77
C ALA A 500 -13.04 18.59 25.52
N ALA A 501 -12.00 19.41 25.43
CA ALA A 501 -12.07 20.79 24.94
C ALA A 501 -11.71 20.89 23.44
N ALA A 502 -11.15 19.83 22.86
CA ALA A 502 -10.61 19.83 21.50
C ALA A 502 -10.97 18.55 20.69
N PRO A 503 -10.91 18.62 19.34
CA PRO A 503 -11.21 17.51 18.44
C PRO A 503 -10.27 16.31 18.61
N ILE A 504 -10.52 15.22 17.87
CA ILE A 504 -9.53 14.14 17.73
C ILE A 504 -8.28 14.67 17.02
N VAL A 505 -8.47 15.40 15.92
CA VAL A 505 -7.38 16.01 15.15
C VAL A 505 -7.58 17.52 15.06
N ASP A 506 -6.59 18.28 15.51
CA ASP A 506 -6.53 19.73 15.26
C ASP A 506 -5.49 20.01 14.18
N ALA A 507 -5.95 20.40 12.98
CA ALA A 507 -5.10 20.71 11.85
C ALA A 507 -5.21 22.19 11.46
N THR A 508 -4.09 22.90 11.56
CA THR A 508 -3.98 24.32 11.18
C THR A 508 -3.13 24.51 9.91
N ALA A 509 -2.37 23.49 9.51
CA ALA A 509 -1.70 23.40 8.21
C ALA A 509 -1.53 21.93 7.82
N GLY A 510 -0.98 21.68 6.63
CA GLY A 510 -0.67 20.32 6.17
C GLY A 510 -1.90 19.54 5.70
N THR A 511 -1.79 18.22 5.56
CA THR A 511 -2.89 17.38 5.08
C THR A 511 -3.24 16.24 6.04
N VAL A 512 -4.49 16.18 6.48
CA VAL A 512 -5.06 15.01 7.16
C VAL A 512 -5.71 14.10 6.12
N LYS A 513 -5.40 12.80 6.11
CA LYS A 513 -5.95 11.83 5.15
C LYS A 513 -6.71 10.71 5.85
N MET A 514 -7.94 10.48 5.41
CA MET A 514 -8.74 9.32 5.77
C MET A 514 -8.57 8.25 4.70
N LEU A 515 -7.64 7.31 4.90
CA LEU A 515 -7.40 6.18 4.00
C LEU A 515 -8.31 4.99 4.36
N SER A 516 -8.27 3.94 3.53
CA SER A 516 -9.22 2.83 3.60
C SER A 516 -9.29 2.19 4.98
N GLY A 517 -10.50 1.98 5.48
CA GLY A 517 -10.75 1.35 6.77
C GLY A 517 -10.42 2.21 8.01
N ALA A 518 -10.08 3.49 7.89
CA ALA A 518 -9.92 4.35 9.06
C ALA A 518 -11.27 4.71 9.72
N THR A 519 -11.34 4.74 11.05
CA THR A 519 -12.53 5.16 11.79
C THR A 519 -12.17 6.19 12.86
N LEU A 520 -12.75 7.39 12.83
CA LEU A 520 -12.69 8.38 13.91
C LEU A 520 -14.05 8.47 14.57
N LYS A 521 -14.12 8.16 15.88
CA LYS A 521 -15.40 8.05 16.58
C LYS A 521 -15.37 8.46 18.03
N ASN A 522 -16.58 8.60 18.58
CA ASN A 522 -16.85 8.70 20.01
C ASN A 522 -16.09 9.83 20.71
N ASN A 523 -15.65 10.89 20.04
CA ASN A 523 -15.12 12.05 20.75
C ASN A 523 -16.28 12.94 21.20
N LYS A 524 -16.27 13.32 22.48
CA LYS A 524 -17.22 14.26 23.06
C LYS A 524 -16.50 15.56 23.38
N VAL A 525 -16.89 16.66 22.74
CA VAL A 525 -16.27 17.98 22.88
C VAL A 525 -17.24 18.95 23.54
N SER A 526 -16.73 19.78 24.44
CA SER A 526 -17.49 20.86 25.08
C SER A 526 -17.58 22.09 24.17
N GLY A 527 -18.76 22.71 24.13
CA GLY A 527 -19.01 23.95 23.39
C GLY A 527 -19.15 23.75 21.88
N ASN A 528 -18.74 24.76 21.12
CA ASN A 528 -19.01 24.89 19.67
C ASN A 528 -17.84 24.42 18.78
N GLY A 529 -16.83 23.77 19.35
CA GLY A 529 -15.67 23.30 18.61
C GLY A 529 -15.96 22.03 17.80
N ALA A 530 -15.06 21.73 16.85
CA ALA A 530 -15.13 20.50 16.08
C ALA A 530 -15.02 19.28 17.00
N SER A 531 -15.85 18.25 16.81
CA SER A 531 -15.75 17.03 17.61
C SER A 531 -14.79 15.99 17.04
N ALA A 532 -14.55 15.93 15.73
CA ALA A 532 -13.61 14.97 15.13
C ALA A 532 -12.37 15.64 14.55
N ILE A 533 -12.53 16.56 13.60
CA ILE A 533 -11.41 17.21 12.90
C ILE A 533 -11.68 18.70 12.77
N ASN A 534 -10.76 19.54 13.24
CA ASN A 534 -10.71 20.94 12.85
C ASN A 534 -9.82 21.10 11.61
N VAL A 535 -10.34 21.73 10.56
CA VAL A 535 -9.61 22.04 9.32
C VAL A 535 -9.46 23.56 9.21
N GLY A 536 -8.46 24.09 9.92
CA GLY A 536 -8.19 25.53 10.02
C GLY A 536 -6.94 25.99 9.26
N GLY A 537 -6.69 27.30 9.27
CA GLY A 537 -5.48 27.90 8.70
C GLY A 537 -5.29 27.59 7.21
N SER A 538 -4.33 26.73 6.89
CA SER A 538 -4.07 26.24 5.52
C SER A 538 -4.21 24.72 5.38
N ALA A 539 -4.81 24.05 6.38
CA ALA A 539 -4.95 22.61 6.40
C ALA A 539 -5.90 22.10 5.31
N VAL A 540 -5.69 20.85 4.90
CA VAL A 540 -6.55 20.11 3.97
C VAL A 540 -6.97 18.79 4.60
N LEU A 541 -8.25 18.43 4.49
CA LEU A 541 -8.77 17.10 4.76
C LEU A 541 -8.98 16.34 3.45
N ALA A 542 -8.26 15.24 3.25
CA ALA A 542 -8.44 14.37 2.10
C ALA A 542 -9.17 13.08 2.50
N LEU A 543 -10.34 12.88 1.89
CA LEU A 543 -11.11 11.65 1.99
C LEU A 543 -10.69 10.75 0.82
N ASP A 544 -9.69 9.89 1.03
CA ASP A 544 -8.99 9.14 -0.03
C ASP A 544 -9.17 7.61 0.09
N GLY A 545 -10.02 7.14 0.99
CA GLY A 545 -10.13 5.74 1.38
C GLY A 545 -11.51 5.11 1.18
N ASP A 546 -11.54 3.80 0.98
CA ASP A 546 -12.79 3.02 1.01
C ASP A 546 -13.13 2.57 2.43
N ASN A 547 -14.41 2.52 2.77
CA ASN A 547 -14.90 2.05 4.07
C ASN A 547 -14.31 2.81 5.28
N SER A 548 -13.84 4.04 5.09
CA SER A 548 -13.43 4.92 6.18
C SER A 548 -14.60 5.77 6.67
N LYS A 549 -14.61 6.09 7.97
CA LYS A 549 -15.78 6.69 8.65
C LYS A 549 -15.36 7.72 9.69
N ILE A 550 -16.01 8.87 9.69
CA ILE A 550 -16.07 9.80 10.82
C ILE A 550 -17.50 9.75 11.35
N THR A 551 -17.71 9.19 12.55
CA THR A 551 -19.06 8.85 13.03
C THR A 551 -19.16 8.81 14.55
N GLY A 552 -20.35 9.08 15.10
CA GLY A 552 -20.61 8.99 16.52
C GLY A 552 -19.85 10.01 17.38
N ASN A 553 -19.36 11.09 16.79
CA ASN A 553 -18.75 12.20 17.52
C ASN A 553 -19.84 13.20 17.94
N PHE A 554 -19.58 13.93 19.04
CA PHE A 554 -20.54 14.81 19.67
C PHE A 554 -19.93 16.11 20.18
N SER A 555 -20.57 17.24 19.88
CA SER A 555 -20.28 18.54 20.50
C SER A 555 -21.44 18.97 21.39
N THR A 556 -21.17 19.48 22.59
CA THR A 556 -22.22 19.89 23.54
C THR A 556 -22.88 21.25 23.22
N GLY A 557 -22.40 21.94 22.18
CA GLY A 557 -22.99 23.16 21.63
C GLY A 557 -23.36 22.96 20.16
N ASP A 558 -23.07 23.95 19.31
CA ASP A 558 -23.41 23.93 17.88
C ASP A 558 -22.25 23.44 16.97
N GLY A 559 -21.19 22.85 17.53
CA GLY A 559 -20.04 22.38 16.75
C GLY A 559 -20.35 21.13 15.91
N ASP A 560 -19.77 21.03 14.72
CA ASP A 560 -19.86 19.85 13.84
C ASP A 560 -18.73 18.84 14.07
N ALA A 561 -18.82 17.63 13.51
CA ALA A 561 -17.71 16.69 13.54
C ALA A 561 -16.48 17.20 12.78
N VAL A 562 -16.70 17.80 11.62
CA VAL A 562 -15.66 18.48 10.84
C VAL A 562 -16.05 19.93 10.67
N MET A 563 -15.20 20.84 11.14
CA MET A 563 -15.36 22.28 10.91
C MET A 563 -14.28 22.78 9.96
N VAL A 564 -14.69 23.50 8.91
CA VAL A 564 -13.78 23.99 7.88
C VAL A 564 -13.69 25.52 7.95
N SER A 565 -12.54 25.99 8.39
CA SER A 565 -12.16 27.42 8.39
C SER A 565 -10.87 27.70 7.60
N SER A 566 -10.34 26.67 6.94
CA SER A 566 -9.10 26.75 6.17
C SER A 566 -9.24 27.64 4.93
N SER A 567 -8.16 28.37 4.66
CA SER A 567 -7.96 29.25 3.51
C SER A 567 -7.41 28.55 2.27
N ALA A 568 -7.15 27.24 2.34
CA ALA A 568 -6.70 26.46 1.19
C ALA A 568 -7.72 26.54 0.03
N ASP A 569 -7.26 26.45 -1.22
CA ASP A 569 -8.16 26.50 -2.38
C ASP A 569 -9.19 25.37 -2.37
N HIS A 570 -8.77 24.20 -1.88
CA HIS A 570 -9.58 22.99 -1.73
C HIS A 570 -9.39 22.40 -0.32
N PRO A 571 -10.06 22.95 0.71
CA PRO A 571 -9.88 22.52 2.11
C PRO A 571 -10.31 21.08 2.37
N VAL A 572 -11.26 20.57 1.58
CA VAL A 572 -11.72 19.18 1.67
C VAL A 572 -11.73 18.58 0.28
N THR A 573 -10.98 17.50 0.09
CA THR A 573 -10.94 16.77 -1.19
C THR A 573 -11.58 15.40 -1.05
N LEU A 574 -12.36 15.01 -2.05
CA LEU A 574 -13.18 13.80 -2.04
C LEU A 574 -12.72 12.80 -3.10
N ASN A 575 -12.49 11.57 -2.66
CA ASN A 575 -12.17 10.42 -3.50
C ASN A 575 -12.67 9.13 -2.83
N ARG A 576 -12.96 8.10 -3.63
CA ARG A 576 -13.35 6.76 -3.16
C ARG A 576 -14.52 6.79 -2.16
N GLY A 577 -14.60 5.83 -1.24
CA GLY A 577 -15.78 5.55 -0.40
C GLY A 577 -15.81 6.08 1.04
N ALA A 578 -15.04 7.11 1.38
CA ALA A 578 -14.96 7.65 2.75
C ALA A 578 -16.25 8.39 3.14
N SER A 579 -16.76 8.18 4.37
CA SER A 579 -18.04 8.77 4.81
C SER A 579 -17.96 9.56 6.12
N ILE A 580 -18.70 10.66 6.20
CA ILE A 580 -18.84 11.51 7.41
C ILE A 580 -20.34 11.62 7.72
N THR A 581 -20.81 10.77 8.63
CA THR A 581 -22.25 10.59 8.91
C THR A 581 -22.47 10.12 10.34
N GLY A 582 -23.66 10.37 10.88
CA GLY A 582 -24.04 9.88 12.21
C GLY A 582 -23.31 10.59 13.35
N ASN A 583 -22.83 11.81 13.10
CA ASN A 583 -22.33 12.71 14.12
C ASN A 583 -23.44 13.69 14.51
N THR A 584 -23.39 14.20 15.74
CA THR A 584 -24.49 14.98 16.32
C THR A 584 -23.98 16.11 17.19
N ASN A 585 -24.80 17.13 17.41
CA ASN A 585 -24.51 18.19 18.37
C ASN A 585 -25.76 18.56 19.17
N GLY A 586 -25.60 19.27 20.28
CA GLY A 586 -26.71 19.72 21.13
C GLY A 586 -26.36 19.79 22.61
N GLU A 587 -27.24 20.41 23.39
CA GLU A 587 -27.03 20.64 24.83
C GLU A 587 -26.81 19.33 25.61
N ALA A 588 -25.75 19.28 26.43
CA ALA A 588 -25.30 18.07 27.13
C ALA A 588 -26.35 17.43 28.06
N ALA A 589 -27.28 18.22 28.59
CA ALA A 589 -28.33 17.73 29.51
C ALA A 589 -29.41 16.88 28.80
N ALA A 590 -29.53 16.99 27.47
CA ALA A 590 -30.53 16.30 26.66
C ALA A 590 -29.98 15.07 25.91
N ALA A 591 -28.65 14.88 25.88
CA ALA A 591 -28.01 13.95 24.95
C ALA A 591 -27.04 12.96 25.64
N THR A 592 -27.29 11.66 25.49
CA THR A 592 -26.25 10.63 25.59
C THR A 592 -25.60 10.49 24.21
N ALA A 593 -24.31 10.79 24.10
CA ALA A 593 -23.55 10.66 22.87
C ALA A 593 -23.14 9.18 22.62
N PRO A 594 -23.23 8.66 21.38
CA PRO A 594 -23.97 9.21 20.24
C PRO A 594 -25.48 9.02 20.42
N SER A 595 -26.26 10.05 20.08
CA SER A 595 -27.72 9.95 20.08
C SER A 595 -28.18 9.34 18.76
N THR A 596 -28.76 8.15 18.81
CA THR A 596 -29.34 7.49 17.63
C THR A 596 -30.74 8.01 17.36
N PRO A 597 -31.17 8.18 16.09
CA PRO A 597 -32.55 8.47 15.78
C PRO A 597 -33.48 7.40 16.36
N ASP A 598 -34.64 7.82 16.84
CA ASP A 598 -35.67 6.90 17.29
C ASP A 598 -36.08 5.99 16.11
N PRO A 599 -36.12 4.65 16.30
CA PRO A 599 -36.32 3.72 15.20
C PRO A 599 -37.73 3.76 14.59
N VAL A 600 -38.70 4.43 15.24
CA VAL A 600 -40.10 4.54 14.79
C VAL A 600 -40.35 5.89 14.10
N THR A 601 -39.87 6.98 14.69
CA THR A 601 -40.08 8.34 14.18
C THR A 601 -38.96 8.80 13.26
N HIS A 602 -37.82 8.10 13.26
CA HIS A 602 -36.59 8.45 12.53
C HIS A 602 -36.04 9.85 12.88
N LYS A 603 -36.39 10.38 14.06
CA LYS A 603 -35.95 11.70 14.55
C LYS A 603 -34.93 11.56 15.66
N LEU A 604 -34.01 12.51 15.73
CA LEU A 604 -33.10 12.67 16.87
C LEU A 604 -33.86 13.19 18.11
N PRO A 605 -33.31 12.99 19.32
CA PRO A 605 -33.86 13.61 20.53
C PRO A 605 -34.02 15.13 20.38
N THR A 606 -35.04 15.69 21.02
CA THR A 606 -35.29 17.13 21.02
C THR A 606 -34.05 17.89 21.49
N GLY A 607 -33.60 18.87 20.71
CA GLY A 607 -32.40 19.66 21.00
C GLY A 607 -31.08 19.05 20.50
N VAL A 608 -31.13 17.88 19.85
CA VAL A 608 -29.99 17.25 19.18
C VAL A 608 -30.18 17.34 17.66
N LYS A 609 -29.13 17.76 16.95
CA LYS A 609 -29.13 17.86 15.49
C LYS A 609 -28.06 16.95 14.90
N LYS A 610 -28.20 16.61 13.61
CA LYS A 610 -27.09 16.05 12.84
C LYS A 610 -26.02 17.13 12.71
N ALA A 611 -24.75 16.73 12.80
CA ALA A 611 -23.65 17.68 12.82
C ALA A 611 -22.38 17.06 12.21
N ASN A 612 -22.35 16.92 10.89
CA ASN A 612 -21.28 16.21 10.19
C ASN A 612 -20.20 17.17 9.68
N VAL A 613 -20.39 17.83 8.54
CA VAL A 613 -19.39 18.74 7.96
C VAL A 613 -19.95 20.15 7.86
N GLN A 614 -19.41 21.08 8.65
CA GLN A 614 -19.60 22.50 8.43
C GLN A 614 -18.77 22.95 7.24
N VAL A 615 -19.42 23.18 6.10
CA VAL A 615 -18.74 23.69 4.90
C VAL A 615 -18.49 25.19 5.09
N GLY A 616 -17.23 25.60 4.97
CA GLY A 616 -16.83 27.00 5.00
C GLY A 616 -17.04 27.71 3.65
N ASP A 617 -16.26 28.77 3.40
CA ASP A 617 -16.34 29.58 2.17
C ASP A 617 -15.88 28.87 0.88
N LYS A 618 -15.49 27.60 0.96
CA LYS A 618 -14.98 26.84 -0.20
C LYS A 618 -15.74 25.53 -0.32
N PRO A 619 -16.18 25.16 -1.54
CA PRO A 619 -16.88 23.91 -1.76
C PRO A 619 -15.93 22.72 -1.56
N LEU A 620 -16.52 21.55 -1.29
CA LEU A 620 -15.81 20.28 -1.35
C LEU A 620 -15.30 20.05 -2.79
N TRP A 621 -14.18 19.34 -2.96
CA TRP A 621 -13.51 19.25 -4.26
C TRP A 621 -13.20 17.82 -4.71
N VAL A 622 -13.48 17.48 -5.96
CA VAL A 622 -12.98 16.25 -6.61
C VAL A 622 -11.89 16.57 -7.62
N LYS A 623 -10.70 15.97 -7.44
CA LYS A 623 -9.56 16.17 -8.34
C LYS A 623 -9.77 15.46 -9.68
N SER A 624 -8.99 15.85 -10.68
CA SER A 624 -9.03 15.22 -12.00
C SER A 624 -8.74 13.71 -11.90
N GLY A 625 -9.58 12.90 -12.52
CA GLY A 625 -9.48 11.43 -12.49
C GLY A 625 -9.93 10.74 -11.20
N ASP A 626 -10.26 11.48 -10.14
CA ASP A 626 -10.84 10.93 -8.92
C ASP A 626 -12.36 10.69 -9.07
N LYS A 627 -12.90 9.81 -8.22
CA LYS A 627 -14.34 9.51 -8.18
C LYS A 627 -14.79 9.31 -6.75
N TYR A 628 -15.79 10.07 -6.33
CA TYR A 628 -16.35 9.95 -4.99
C TYR A 628 -17.56 9.01 -4.96
N THR A 629 -17.55 8.11 -3.98
CA THR A 629 -18.59 7.09 -3.78
C THR A 629 -19.05 6.97 -2.33
N GLY A 630 -18.50 7.77 -1.42
CA GLY A 630 -18.92 7.80 -0.01
C GLY A 630 -20.14 8.68 0.24
N THR A 631 -20.43 8.97 1.51
CA THR A 631 -21.52 9.88 1.91
C THR A 631 -21.05 10.92 2.92
N VAL A 632 -21.41 12.19 2.70
CA VAL A 632 -21.13 13.30 3.63
C VAL A 632 -22.43 13.99 4.04
N GLY A 633 -22.67 14.12 5.35
CA GLY A 633 -23.65 15.06 5.88
C GLY A 633 -23.14 16.50 5.85
N ILE A 634 -23.98 17.44 5.42
CA ILE A 634 -23.60 18.83 5.17
C ILE A 634 -24.36 19.76 6.12
N THR A 635 -23.60 20.51 6.89
CA THR A 635 -24.05 21.65 7.69
C THR A 635 -23.59 22.94 7.00
N LEU A 636 -24.49 23.91 6.91
CA LEU A 636 -24.20 25.26 6.44
C LEU A 636 -24.45 26.24 7.58
N GLU A 637 -23.60 27.25 7.69
CA GLU A 637 -23.87 28.37 8.58
C GLU A 637 -25.13 29.11 8.16
N SER A 638 -25.83 29.71 9.13
CA SER A 638 -27.10 30.40 8.88
C SER A 638 -27.00 31.51 7.82
N ALA A 639 -25.86 32.20 7.73
CA ALA A 639 -25.59 33.22 6.73
C ALA A 639 -25.48 32.66 5.30
N SER A 640 -25.17 31.36 5.18
CA SER A 640 -25.01 30.63 3.92
C SER A 640 -26.23 29.77 3.60
N LEU A 641 -27.33 29.87 4.37
CA LEU A 641 -28.57 29.14 4.08
C LEU A 641 -29.45 29.91 3.08
N PRO A 642 -30.00 29.24 2.05
CA PRO A 642 -31.07 29.78 1.22
C PRO A 642 -32.24 30.29 2.05
N GLN A 643 -32.59 31.57 1.87
CA GLN A 643 -33.72 32.22 2.54
C GLN A 643 -35.00 32.18 1.70
N THR A 644 -34.86 31.89 0.40
CA THR A 644 -35.97 31.81 -0.57
C THR A 644 -35.82 30.56 -1.46
N SER A 645 -36.89 30.15 -2.12
CA SER A 645 -36.89 29.00 -3.06
C SER A 645 -35.94 29.17 -4.23
N ASP A 646 -35.62 30.42 -4.57
CA ASP A 646 -34.84 30.78 -5.75
C ASP A 646 -33.37 30.98 -5.37
N GLN A 647 -32.97 30.60 -4.15
CA GLN A 647 -31.60 30.69 -3.64
C GLN A 647 -30.99 29.30 -3.44
N ALA A 648 -29.68 29.19 -3.65
CA ALA A 648 -28.93 27.96 -3.39
C ALA A 648 -27.51 28.28 -2.91
N THR A 649 -26.91 27.29 -2.26
CA THR A 649 -25.53 27.37 -1.77
C THR A 649 -24.71 26.26 -2.41
N TYR A 650 -23.54 26.65 -2.91
CA TYR A 650 -22.67 25.75 -3.62
C TYR A 650 -21.80 24.94 -2.65
N ILE A 651 -21.90 23.61 -2.69
CA ILE A 651 -21.25 22.74 -1.70
C ILE A 651 -20.17 21.82 -2.27
N VAL A 652 -20.12 21.58 -3.60
CA VAL A 652 -19.15 20.67 -4.22
C VAL A 652 -18.82 21.03 -5.68
N ASP A 653 -17.53 20.98 -6.05
CA ASP A 653 -17.01 21.16 -7.42
C ASP A 653 -15.99 20.07 -7.81
N TYR A 654 -15.56 20.06 -9.07
CA TYR A 654 -14.59 19.12 -9.61
C TYR A 654 -13.71 19.70 -10.72
N ALA A 655 -12.47 19.21 -10.80
CA ALA A 655 -11.43 19.76 -11.69
C ALA A 655 -11.79 19.68 -13.17
N ASP A 656 -12.33 18.55 -13.61
CA ASP A 656 -12.59 18.29 -15.04
C ASP A 656 -13.84 19.01 -15.55
N ARG A 657 -14.55 19.77 -14.71
CA ARG A 657 -15.74 20.53 -15.12
C ARG A 657 -15.41 21.51 -16.25
N ALA A 658 -14.28 22.22 -16.13
CA ALA A 658 -13.84 23.22 -17.10
C ALA A 658 -13.57 22.64 -18.50
N THR A 659 -13.27 21.34 -18.58
CA THR A 659 -13.03 20.61 -19.83
C THR A 659 -14.24 19.77 -20.29
N GLY A 660 -15.38 19.89 -19.61
CA GLY A 660 -16.59 19.12 -19.90
C GLY A 660 -16.52 17.65 -19.47
N GLY A 661 -15.67 17.33 -18.49
CA GLY A 661 -15.53 16.01 -17.90
C GLY A 661 -16.83 15.50 -17.26
N ALA A 662 -16.94 14.18 -17.14
CA ALA A 662 -18.10 13.55 -16.51
C ALA A 662 -18.13 13.87 -15.00
N LEU A 663 -19.35 14.04 -14.46
CA LEU A 663 -19.54 14.29 -13.03
C LEU A 663 -18.97 13.11 -12.21
N PRO A 664 -17.98 13.35 -11.33
CA PRO A 664 -17.28 12.27 -10.62
C PRO A 664 -17.95 11.90 -9.28
N TYR A 665 -19.17 12.35 -9.07
CA TYR A 665 -20.00 12.11 -7.88
C TYR A 665 -21.49 12.11 -8.24
N SER A 666 -22.34 11.84 -7.25
CA SER A 666 -23.80 11.87 -7.35
C SER A 666 -24.41 12.68 -6.22
N THR A 667 -25.65 13.16 -6.39
CA THR A 667 -26.38 13.88 -5.33
C THR A 667 -26.55 13.05 -4.07
N SER A 668 -26.75 11.72 -4.20
CA SER A 668 -26.87 10.80 -3.07
C SER A 668 -25.59 10.64 -2.25
N ASN A 669 -24.46 11.18 -2.70
CA ASN A 669 -23.25 11.24 -1.89
C ASN A 669 -23.31 12.34 -0.83
N PHE A 670 -24.34 13.17 -0.83
CA PHE A 670 -24.50 14.28 0.10
C PHE A 670 -25.88 14.24 0.77
N GLU A 671 -25.91 14.47 2.08
CA GLU A 671 -27.15 14.59 2.85
C GLU A 671 -27.19 15.95 3.57
N PRO A 672 -28.32 16.66 3.57
CA PRO A 672 -28.45 17.84 4.41
C PRO A 672 -28.60 17.44 5.88
N ASP A 673 -27.87 18.12 6.75
CA ASP A 673 -28.00 17.93 8.21
C ASP A 673 -29.12 18.78 8.81
N GLY A 674 -29.48 19.89 8.16
CA GLY A 674 -30.59 20.75 8.57
C GLY A 674 -31.97 20.24 8.13
N ASP A 675 -32.94 20.30 9.04
CA ASP A 675 -34.34 19.95 8.75
C ASP A 675 -34.92 20.82 7.62
N GLY A 676 -35.67 20.21 6.71
CA GLY A 676 -36.36 20.90 5.60
C GLY A 676 -35.44 21.31 4.43
N GLN A 677 -34.14 21.02 4.52
CA GLN A 677 -33.20 21.25 3.42
C GLN A 677 -33.15 20.03 2.50
N HIS A 678 -32.77 20.25 1.24
CA HIS A 678 -32.58 19.19 0.24
C HIS A 678 -31.40 19.53 -0.67
N ILE A 679 -30.72 18.51 -1.20
CA ILE A 679 -29.56 18.67 -2.09
C ILE A 679 -29.98 18.29 -3.50
N VAL A 680 -29.66 19.16 -4.46
CA VAL A 680 -30.02 19.00 -5.88
C VAL A 680 -28.80 19.23 -6.76
N ASN A 681 -28.81 18.65 -7.95
CA ASN A 681 -27.87 19.03 -9.00
C ASN A 681 -28.23 20.41 -9.54
N ALA A 682 -27.23 21.27 -9.72
CA ALA A 682 -27.43 22.50 -10.47
C ALA A 682 -27.88 22.16 -11.90
N THR A 683 -28.96 22.79 -12.37
CA THR A 683 -29.40 22.68 -13.77
C THR A 683 -29.47 24.07 -14.39
N THR A 684 -29.14 24.18 -15.68
CA THR A 684 -29.25 25.44 -16.43
C THR A 684 -30.70 25.92 -16.61
N ALA A 685 -31.69 25.09 -16.26
CA ALA A 685 -33.11 25.37 -16.37
C ALA A 685 -33.69 26.05 -15.12
N ASP A 686 -32.97 26.07 -14.00
CA ASP A 686 -33.43 26.63 -12.73
C ASP A 686 -32.25 27.33 -12.00
N PRO A 687 -31.79 28.51 -12.50
CA PRO A 687 -30.64 29.20 -11.94
C PRO A 687 -31.02 29.82 -10.60
N ALA A 688 -30.68 29.14 -9.51
CA ALA A 688 -30.81 29.71 -8.17
C ALA A 688 -29.76 30.82 -7.95
N THR A 689 -30.17 31.90 -7.31
CA THR A 689 -29.32 33.00 -6.86
C THR A 689 -28.39 32.48 -5.76
N PRO A 690 -27.05 32.58 -5.91
CA PRO A 690 -26.13 32.15 -4.87
C PRO A 690 -26.34 32.92 -3.56
N VAL A 691 -26.30 32.21 -2.44
CA VAL A 691 -26.24 32.80 -1.09
C VAL A 691 -24.78 32.92 -0.67
N GLY A 692 -24.39 34.09 -0.17
CA GLY A 692 -23.03 34.36 0.30
C GLY A 692 -22.05 34.73 -0.83
N THR A 693 -20.77 34.83 -0.49
CA THR A 693 -19.67 35.19 -1.42
C THR A 693 -19.13 34.00 -2.23
N THR A 694 -19.66 32.80 -1.99
CA THR A 694 -19.32 31.58 -2.71
C THR A 694 -19.98 31.55 -4.09
N THR A 695 -19.39 32.24 -5.05
CA THR A 695 -19.74 32.08 -6.46
C THR A 695 -19.10 30.79 -7.00
N GLY A 696 -19.87 29.70 -7.03
CA GLY A 696 -19.65 28.64 -8.02
C GLY A 696 -20.20 29.10 -9.36
N ASN A 697 -19.49 28.84 -10.45
CA ASN A 697 -19.95 29.15 -11.83
C ASN A 697 -20.79 28.02 -12.40
#